data_AF-A0A6H5K6F7-F1
#
_entry.id   AF-A0A6H5K6F7-F1
#
_cell.length_a   1.000
_cell.length_b   1.000
_cell.length_c   1.000
_cell.angle_alpha   90.00
_cell.angle_beta   90.00
_cell.angle_gamma   90.00
#
_symmetry.space_group_name_H-M   'P 1'
#
loop_
_entity.id
_entity.type
_entity.pdbx_description
1 polymer ?
#
loop_
_entity_poly.entity_id
_entity_poly.type
_entity_poly.pdbx_seq_one_letter_code
_entity_poly.pdbx_strand_id
1 'polypeptide(L)'
;MGAAWDRRQLRPVLGAKLLAVLVTFRVLNALVVRTSFTPDEFWQGPEPAHLLAFGSGHLTWEWEQTARIRGFTHPLIFAALYKALQILGLDTRWAVAHSPKLLQGVMAGVCDYCAFGLALRAFGAAAAGWALLFQVLSWFNFYCLVRPYSNSAEAVLATAALFHWAPHILSATRKNARGDGSGGDSRDSGAAAVGRRDSMGTRGETRALLLAALCVAVRPTSAALWAVTGMFRLSTLPIKRWPRFLALTVLPPVATVVGASFYLDSKLYGTATLVPLNFLRFNVLEGKSRIFGEQPWHWNFSQGLPAVLGAALPPALWGLWRPGDRRRLGWLALWFLAYHSSSPHKEFRFLLPVLPIAHAYAGQAVSAFLATPATAAGAPAASNRQGPPPQRRRRRLGTAIAVALFVLHVPAAVYLSVWHQGGALAAVDAVAERVPAVVASKIAAAAAAAAAAAGDGGEAGGGPRLGKGGGDGGAPPEVAVHFLMPCHSAPLHSHLHFRGSEGGLWSGKPSLWSLDCSPKNRELPGGSESDKFQADPLAFLLSTYGPLVSGEEQDDDHEATIAVVTPPDLAVMYDTHLARPGVAEYLSGRLGLVPTAVLFHAHVNGDADSDDTHSNVHVLERGVGPRVRAAEGTTLFEAGRDEM
;
A
#
# COMPACT_ATOMS: atom_id res chain seq x y z
N MET A 1 4.18 -7.44 41.75
CA MET A 1 5.10 -7.97 40.72
C MET A 1 5.51 -6.84 39.78
N GLY A 2 6.64 -6.18 40.04
CA GLY A 2 7.07 -5.00 39.29
C GLY A 2 8.59 -4.93 39.22
N ALA A 3 9.22 -5.92 38.59
CA ALA A 3 10.65 -5.86 38.32
C ALA A 3 10.90 -4.81 37.23
N ALA A 4 11.82 -3.88 37.49
CA ALA A 4 12.40 -3.07 36.44
C ALA A 4 13.05 -4.02 35.42
N TRP A 5 12.55 -3.99 34.18
CA TRP A 5 12.97 -4.90 33.11
C TRP A 5 14.48 -4.75 32.83
N ASP A 6 15.28 -5.71 33.28
CA ASP A 6 16.70 -5.77 32.96
C ASP A 6 16.87 -6.20 31.49
N ARG A 7 17.71 -5.48 30.73
CA ARG A 7 18.07 -5.84 29.34
C ARG A 7 18.58 -7.28 29.23
N ARG A 8 19.14 -7.83 30.31
CA ARG A 8 19.58 -9.25 30.36
C ARG A 8 18.42 -10.24 30.22
N GLN A 9 17.21 -9.89 30.66
CA GLN A 9 16.02 -10.76 30.56
C GLN A 9 15.37 -10.72 29.17
N LEU A 10 15.53 -9.62 28.43
CA LEU A 10 14.97 -9.47 27.08
C LEU A 10 15.83 -10.12 25.99
N ARG A 11 17.16 -10.14 26.16
CA ARG A 11 18.14 -10.68 25.19
C ARG A 11 17.91 -12.13 24.74
N PRO A 12 17.54 -13.11 25.60
CA PRO A 12 17.32 -14.48 25.13
C PRO A 12 16.05 -14.61 24.26
N VAL A 13 15.09 -13.69 24.41
CA VAL A 13 13.79 -13.73 23.71
C VAL A 13 13.82 -12.85 22.44
N LEU A 14 14.44 -11.68 22.53
CA LEU A 14 14.68 -10.75 21.41
C LEU A 14 16.07 -11.03 20.83
N GLY A 15 16.12 -11.93 19.84
CA GLY A 15 17.35 -12.33 19.17
C GLY A 15 17.26 -12.31 17.65
N ALA A 16 18.41 -12.38 17.00
CA ALA A 16 18.52 -12.39 15.53
C ALA A 16 17.74 -13.55 14.88
N LYS A 17 17.64 -14.71 15.56
CA LYS A 17 16.85 -15.86 15.08
C LYS A 17 15.36 -15.52 14.93
N LEU A 18 14.77 -14.85 15.92
CA LEU A 18 13.36 -14.45 15.86
C LEU A 18 13.14 -13.45 14.72
N LEU A 19 14.01 -12.44 14.60
CA LEU A 19 13.93 -11.47 13.53
C LEU A 19 14.04 -12.14 12.15
N ALA A 20 15.00 -13.06 11.96
CA ALA A 20 15.17 -13.79 10.72
C ALA A 20 13.91 -14.60 10.36
N VAL A 21 13.33 -15.33 11.32
CA VAL A 21 12.09 -16.10 11.09
C VAL A 21 10.93 -15.19 10.67
N LEU A 22 10.75 -14.04 11.35
CA LEU A 22 9.66 -13.11 11.02
C LEU A 22 9.86 -12.44 9.66
N VAL A 23 11.09 -12.06 9.32
CA VAL A 23 11.44 -11.52 8.01
C VAL A 23 11.21 -12.56 6.92
N THR A 24 11.71 -13.79 7.09
CA THR A 24 11.47 -14.89 6.13
C THR A 24 9.98 -15.16 5.96
N PHE A 25 9.21 -15.21 7.05
CA PHE A 25 7.76 -15.37 6.98
C PHE A 25 7.09 -14.27 6.16
N ARG A 26 7.45 -12.99 6.39
CA ARG A 26 6.84 -11.87 5.67
C ARG A 26 7.29 -11.73 4.23
N VAL A 27 8.52 -12.13 3.90
CA VAL A 27 8.99 -12.22 2.51
C VAL A 27 8.25 -13.33 1.76
N LEU A 28 8.04 -14.49 2.39
CA LEU A 28 7.22 -15.56 1.80
C LEU A 28 5.74 -15.13 1.66
N ASN A 29 5.19 -14.45 2.66
CA ASN A 29 3.86 -13.84 2.58
C ASN A 29 3.76 -12.87 1.39
N ALA A 30 4.73 -11.97 1.21
CA ALA A 30 4.75 -11.03 0.09
C ALA A 30 4.66 -11.73 -1.29
N LEU A 31 5.19 -12.94 -1.44
CA LEU A 31 5.08 -13.76 -2.66
C LEU A 31 3.73 -14.46 -2.82
N VAL A 32 3.01 -14.69 -1.72
CA VAL A 32 1.65 -15.24 -1.71
C VAL A 32 0.63 -14.16 -2.11
N VAL A 33 0.87 -12.90 -1.76
CA VAL A 33 0.01 -11.77 -2.10
C VAL A 33 0.18 -11.37 -3.58
N ARG A 34 -0.71 -11.89 -4.42
CA ARG A 34 -0.71 -11.76 -5.89
C ARG A 34 -1.87 -10.93 -6.45
N THR A 35 -2.62 -10.27 -5.59
CA THR A 35 -3.81 -9.50 -5.95
C THR A 35 -3.56 -8.00 -5.85
N SER A 36 -4.46 -7.17 -6.38
CA SER A 36 -4.54 -5.73 -6.10
C SER A 36 -5.50 -5.47 -4.94
N PHE A 37 -5.43 -4.28 -4.33
CA PHE A 37 -6.44 -3.84 -3.34
C PHE A 37 -6.79 -2.37 -3.47
N THR A 38 -5.80 -1.49 -3.53
CA THR A 38 -6.03 -0.04 -3.68
C THR A 38 -5.01 0.56 -4.63
N PRO A 39 -5.39 1.58 -5.43
CA PRO A 39 -4.48 2.35 -6.28
C PRO A 39 -3.15 2.73 -5.60
N ASP A 40 -3.22 3.17 -4.34
CA ASP A 40 -2.07 3.63 -3.55
C ASP A 40 -0.91 2.62 -3.45
N GLU A 41 -1.13 1.35 -3.77
CA GLU A 41 -0.07 0.34 -3.84
C GLU A 41 0.98 0.69 -4.89
N PHE A 42 0.57 1.26 -6.02
CA PHE A 42 1.42 1.50 -7.18
C PHE A 42 1.70 2.99 -7.35
N TRP A 43 0.67 3.81 -7.24
CA TRP A 43 0.70 5.23 -7.63
C TRP A 43 1.35 6.16 -6.60
N GLN A 44 1.58 5.69 -5.36
CA GLN A 44 2.27 6.45 -4.30
C GLN A 44 3.70 5.97 -4.03
N GLY A 45 4.17 4.92 -4.70
CA GLY A 45 5.48 4.32 -4.44
C GLY A 45 6.14 3.78 -5.70
N PRO A 46 5.78 2.56 -6.16
CA PRO A 46 6.39 1.90 -7.31
C PRO A 46 6.39 2.70 -8.63
N GLU A 47 5.30 3.37 -9.01
CA GLU A 47 5.22 4.15 -10.26
C GLU A 47 6.12 5.40 -10.24
N PRO A 48 6.04 6.30 -9.22
CA PRO A 48 7.00 7.38 -9.06
C PRO A 48 8.45 6.90 -8.96
N ALA A 49 8.69 5.78 -8.28
CA ALA A 49 10.02 5.19 -8.15
C ALA A 49 10.58 4.70 -9.49
N HIS A 50 9.72 4.11 -10.33
CA HIS A 50 10.10 3.67 -11.68
C HIS A 50 10.48 4.87 -12.55
N LEU A 51 9.75 6.00 -12.43
CA LEU A 51 10.09 7.26 -13.11
C LEU A 51 11.47 7.77 -12.68
N LEU A 52 11.74 7.80 -11.37
CA LEU A 52 13.03 8.25 -10.84
C LEU A 52 14.21 7.35 -11.26
N ALA A 53 14.01 6.04 -11.36
CA ALA A 53 15.08 5.09 -11.66
C ALA A 53 15.35 4.91 -13.17
N PHE A 54 14.29 4.85 -13.97
CA PHE A 54 14.33 4.45 -15.39
C PHE A 54 13.86 5.54 -16.37
N GLY A 55 13.40 6.69 -15.88
CA GLY A 55 12.89 7.79 -16.72
C GLY A 55 11.56 7.46 -17.42
N SER A 56 10.82 6.48 -16.93
CA SER A 56 9.45 6.16 -17.38
C SER A 56 8.61 5.84 -16.18
N GLY A 57 7.34 6.19 -16.19
CA GLY A 57 6.48 6.08 -15.03
C GLY A 57 5.45 7.19 -15.09
N HIS A 58 4.33 6.98 -14.42
CA HIS A 58 3.25 7.95 -14.41
C HIS A 58 3.11 8.55 -13.02
N LEU A 59 3.06 9.87 -12.97
CA LEU A 59 2.78 10.64 -11.76
C LEU A 59 1.32 11.06 -11.81
N THR A 60 0.57 10.70 -10.78
CA THR A 60 -0.82 11.15 -10.62
C THR A 60 -0.88 12.63 -10.24
N TRP A 61 -2.09 13.18 -10.27
CA TRP A 61 -2.38 14.57 -9.89
C TRP A 61 -1.79 14.99 -8.52
N GLU A 62 -1.60 14.04 -7.60
CA GLU A 62 -1.05 14.30 -6.26
C GLU A 62 0.39 14.85 -6.29
N TRP A 63 1.10 14.55 -7.38
CA TRP A 63 2.48 14.93 -7.68
C TRP A 63 2.55 16.12 -8.65
N GLU A 64 1.43 16.65 -9.12
CA GLU A 64 1.45 17.84 -9.97
C GLU A 64 1.96 19.07 -9.21
N GLN A 65 2.55 20.01 -9.94
CA GLN A 65 3.11 21.25 -9.38
C GLN A 65 2.07 22.10 -8.61
N THR A 66 0.81 21.98 -9.00
CA THR A 66 -0.34 22.66 -8.39
C THR A 66 -0.69 22.09 -7.01
N ALA A 67 -0.55 20.78 -6.82
CA ALA A 67 -0.92 20.08 -5.58
C ALA A 67 0.27 19.82 -4.66
N ARG A 68 1.30 19.11 -5.14
CA ARG A 68 2.51 18.72 -4.38
C ARG A 68 2.20 18.20 -2.97
N ILE A 69 1.22 17.29 -2.88
CA ILE A 69 0.73 16.74 -1.59
C ILE A 69 1.42 15.43 -1.19
N ARG A 70 2.25 14.86 -2.06
CA ARG A 70 3.05 13.66 -1.81
C ARG A 70 4.54 13.97 -1.80
N GLY A 71 5.24 13.34 -0.86
CA GLY A 71 6.70 13.49 -0.70
C GLY A 71 7.42 12.30 -1.28
N PHE A 72 8.63 12.52 -1.77
CA PHE A 72 9.44 11.49 -2.42
C PHE A 72 10.18 10.59 -1.42
N THR A 73 10.08 10.85 -0.12
CA THR A 73 10.74 10.03 0.92
C THR A 73 10.35 8.55 0.84
N HIS A 74 9.08 8.24 0.55
CA HIS A 74 8.59 6.85 0.42
C HIS A 74 8.92 6.22 -0.96
N PRO A 75 8.69 6.87 -2.11
CA PRO A 75 9.16 6.30 -3.39
C PRO A 75 10.68 6.10 -3.48
N LEU A 76 11.49 6.93 -2.81
CA LEU A 76 12.94 6.90 -2.96
C LEU A 76 13.55 5.57 -2.51
N ILE A 77 12.97 4.89 -1.52
CA ILE A 77 13.45 3.56 -1.09
C ILE A 77 13.29 2.52 -2.21
N PHE A 78 12.21 2.61 -2.99
CA PHE A 78 11.98 1.73 -4.14
C PHE A 78 12.79 2.17 -5.35
N ALA A 79 12.98 3.48 -5.56
CA ALA A 79 13.80 4.00 -6.64
C ALA A 79 15.28 3.57 -6.47
N ALA A 80 15.79 3.62 -5.24
CA ALA A 80 17.12 3.12 -4.91
C ALA A 80 17.25 1.61 -5.17
N LEU A 81 16.22 0.82 -4.83
CA LEU A 81 16.16 -0.60 -5.11
C LEU A 81 16.17 -0.88 -6.62
N TYR A 82 15.33 -0.19 -7.38
CA TYR A 82 15.30 -0.29 -8.84
C TYR A 82 16.62 0.10 -9.48
N LYS A 83 17.26 1.17 -8.99
CA LYS A 83 18.57 1.59 -9.50
C LYS A 83 19.65 0.56 -9.21
N ALA A 84 19.61 -0.09 -8.05
CA ALA A 84 20.50 -1.19 -7.73
C ALA A 84 20.28 -2.39 -8.66
N LEU A 85 19.02 -2.77 -8.91
CA LEU A 85 18.68 -3.83 -9.88
C LEU A 85 19.21 -3.50 -11.27
N GLN A 86 19.03 -2.26 -11.74
CA GLN A 86 19.53 -1.79 -13.03
C GLN A 86 21.05 -1.86 -13.13
N ILE A 87 21.77 -1.36 -12.11
CA ILE A 87 23.25 -1.36 -12.09
C ILE A 87 23.79 -2.80 -12.12
N LEU A 88 23.10 -3.73 -11.44
CA LEU A 88 23.47 -5.15 -11.41
C LEU A 88 22.99 -5.92 -12.65
N GLY A 89 22.22 -5.30 -13.54
CA GLY A 89 21.61 -5.95 -14.68
C GLY A 89 20.55 -7.00 -14.32
N LEU A 90 19.94 -6.90 -13.13
CA LEU A 90 18.93 -7.79 -12.58
C LEU A 90 17.51 -7.20 -12.66
N ASP A 91 17.32 -6.09 -13.36
CA ASP A 91 16.06 -5.39 -13.63
C ASP A 91 15.19 -6.15 -14.64
N THR A 92 14.98 -7.45 -14.41
CA THR A 92 13.92 -8.18 -15.13
C THR A 92 12.56 -7.60 -14.75
N ARG A 93 11.57 -7.74 -15.63
CA ARG A 93 10.18 -7.36 -15.36
C ARG A 93 9.68 -7.88 -14.02
N TRP A 94 9.91 -9.17 -13.76
CA TRP A 94 9.50 -9.81 -12.52
C TRP A 94 10.16 -9.15 -11.29
N ALA A 95 11.47 -8.89 -11.36
CA ALA A 95 12.21 -8.26 -10.27
C ALA A 95 11.73 -6.83 -10.00
N VAL A 96 11.49 -6.03 -11.03
CA VAL A 96 10.98 -4.66 -10.87
C VAL A 96 9.56 -4.67 -10.30
N ALA A 97 8.66 -5.51 -10.82
CA ALA A 97 7.29 -5.60 -10.34
C ALA A 97 7.18 -6.05 -8.87
N HIS A 98 8.00 -7.02 -8.44
CA HIS A 98 7.83 -7.67 -7.13
C HIS A 98 8.78 -7.17 -6.04
N SER A 99 9.94 -6.61 -6.39
CA SER A 99 10.95 -6.17 -5.41
C SER A 99 10.45 -5.12 -4.39
N PRO A 100 9.55 -4.16 -4.71
CA PRO A 100 9.00 -3.25 -3.71
C PRO A 100 8.22 -3.99 -2.62
N LYS A 101 7.39 -4.97 -3.01
CA LYS A 101 6.61 -5.81 -2.10
C LYS A 101 7.51 -6.71 -1.26
N LEU A 102 8.59 -7.25 -1.83
CA LEU A 102 9.60 -8.02 -1.10
C LEU A 102 10.35 -7.17 -0.05
N LEU A 103 10.78 -5.96 -0.42
CA LEU A 103 11.41 -5.02 0.51
C LEU A 103 10.44 -4.65 1.64
N GLN A 104 9.19 -4.36 1.30
CA GLN A 104 8.15 -4.09 2.28
C GLN A 104 7.87 -5.31 3.17
N GLY A 105 7.97 -6.54 2.65
CA GLY A 105 7.95 -7.78 3.43
C GLY A 105 9.06 -7.84 4.47
N VAL A 106 10.29 -7.43 4.13
CA VAL A 106 11.39 -7.30 5.10
C VAL A 106 11.03 -6.28 6.19
N MET A 107 10.51 -5.11 5.81
CA MET A 107 10.06 -4.08 6.74
C MET A 107 8.92 -4.57 7.66
N ALA A 108 7.97 -5.35 7.12
CA ALA A 108 6.89 -5.97 7.87
C ALA A 108 7.42 -6.96 8.92
N GLY A 109 8.46 -7.74 8.60
CA GLY A 109 9.11 -8.63 9.58
C GLY A 109 9.77 -7.85 10.73
N VAL A 110 10.35 -6.69 10.45
CA VAL A 110 10.84 -5.76 11.49
C VAL A 110 9.68 -5.19 12.32
N CYS A 111 8.56 -4.84 11.68
CA CYS A 111 7.35 -4.40 12.38
C CYS A 111 6.85 -5.45 13.37
N ASP A 112 6.75 -6.72 12.97
CA ASP A 112 6.32 -7.81 13.85
C ASP A 112 7.29 -8.02 15.02
N TYR A 113 8.60 -7.92 14.77
CA TYR A 113 9.62 -8.02 15.81
C TYR A 113 9.48 -6.86 16.84
N CYS A 114 9.27 -5.64 16.37
CA CYS A 114 9.03 -4.48 17.21
C CYS A 114 7.70 -4.57 17.97
N ALA A 115 6.63 -5.06 17.34
CA ALA A 115 5.32 -5.29 17.96
C ALA A 115 5.41 -6.33 19.09
N PHE A 116 6.07 -7.45 18.84
CA PHE A 116 6.36 -8.46 19.86
C PHE A 116 7.18 -7.87 21.01
N GLY A 117 8.24 -7.11 20.69
CA GLY A 117 9.06 -6.44 21.69
C GLY A 117 8.29 -5.40 22.52
N LEU A 118 7.34 -4.70 21.92
CA LEU A 118 6.44 -3.76 22.60
C LEU A 118 5.51 -4.50 23.56
N ALA A 119 4.85 -5.57 23.10
CA ALA A 119 3.98 -6.41 23.91
C ALA A 119 4.75 -7.07 25.07
N LEU A 120 5.98 -7.53 24.83
CA LEU A 120 6.87 -8.11 25.83
C LEU A 120 7.17 -7.12 26.97
N ARG A 121 7.45 -5.86 26.63
CA ARG A 121 7.70 -4.79 27.62
C ARG A 121 6.44 -4.36 28.36
N ALA A 122 5.29 -4.39 27.69
CA ALA A 122 4.02 -3.96 28.27
C ALA A 122 3.43 -5.02 29.22
N PHE A 123 3.40 -6.28 28.78
CA PHE A 123 2.58 -7.34 29.38
C PHE A 123 3.34 -8.64 29.69
N GLY A 124 4.60 -8.77 29.29
CA GLY A 124 5.44 -9.95 29.55
C GLY A 124 5.36 -11.05 28.49
N ALA A 125 6.19 -12.08 28.66
CA ALA A 125 6.52 -13.04 27.60
C ALA A 125 5.32 -13.88 27.12
N ALA A 126 4.48 -14.35 28.05
CA ALA A 126 3.30 -15.13 27.69
C ALA A 126 2.31 -14.30 26.84
N ALA A 127 2.02 -13.06 27.25
CA ALA A 127 1.17 -12.13 26.49
C ALA A 127 1.79 -11.76 25.13
N ALA A 128 3.11 -11.55 25.09
CA ALA A 128 3.82 -11.24 23.85
C ALA A 128 3.74 -12.37 22.82
N GLY A 129 3.84 -13.63 23.26
CA GLY A 129 3.67 -14.78 22.36
C GLY A 129 2.30 -14.81 21.68
N TRP A 130 1.22 -14.61 22.45
CA TRP A 130 -0.14 -14.51 21.90
C TRP A 130 -0.33 -13.27 21.02
N ALA A 131 0.22 -12.13 21.43
CA ALA A 131 0.17 -10.91 20.64
C ALA A 131 0.85 -11.07 19.28
N LEU A 132 2.00 -11.76 19.24
CA LEU A 132 2.70 -12.07 18.00
C LEU A 132 1.83 -12.97 17.12
N LEU A 133 1.21 -14.02 17.67
CA LEU A 133 0.29 -14.87 16.89
C LEU A 133 -0.85 -14.05 16.25
N PHE A 134 -1.50 -13.15 16.99
CA PHE A 134 -2.50 -12.24 16.42
C PHE A 134 -1.90 -11.33 15.34
N GLN A 135 -0.68 -10.84 15.55
CA GLN A 135 0.00 -9.95 14.61
C GLN A 135 0.35 -10.64 13.28
N VAL A 136 0.93 -11.84 13.29
CA VAL A 136 1.31 -12.57 12.06
C VAL A 136 0.14 -13.28 11.38
N LEU A 137 -0.86 -13.75 12.14
CA LEU A 137 -2.02 -14.46 11.59
C LEU A 137 -3.23 -13.55 11.34
N SER A 138 -3.17 -12.27 11.70
CA SER A 138 -4.22 -11.31 11.35
C SER A 138 -4.36 -11.26 9.82
N TRP A 139 -5.55 -11.64 9.33
CA TRP A 139 -5.90 -11.58 7.90
C TRP A 139 -5.52 -10.24 7.25
N PHE A 140 -5.79 -9.13 7.94
CA PHE A 140 -5.52 -7.80 7.39
C PHE A 140 -4.04 -7.43 7.40
N ASN A 141 -3.29 -7.78 8.46
CA ASN A 141 -1.82 -7.63 8.42
C ASN A 141 -1.19 -8.56 7.39
N PHE A 142 -1.70 -9.78 7.23
CA PHE A 142 -1.23 -10.71 6.22
C PHE A 142 -1.42 -10.13 4.82
N TYR A 143 -2.61 -9.56 4.56
CA TYR A 143 -3.01 -8.99 3.28
C TYR A 143 -2.35 -7.64 2.95
N CYS A 144 -2.26 -6.71 3.91
CA CYS A 144 -1.89 -5.31 3.64
C CYS A 144 -0.46 -4.94 4.06
N LEU A 145 0.09 -5.47 5.15
CA LEU A 145 1.34 -4.95 5.75
C LEU A 145 2.56 -5.14 4.84
N VAL A 146 2.52 -6.16 3.97
CA VAL A 146 3.58 -6.47 2.98
C VAL A 146 3.43 -5.69 1.68
N ARG A 147 2.29 -5.01 1.46
CA ARG A 147 2.07 -4.18 0.26
C ARG A 147 2.76 -2.84 0.43
N PRO A 148 3.40 -2.28 -0.62
CA PRO A 148 4.24 -1.07 -0.58
C PRO A 148 3.46 0.25 -0.33
N TYR A 149 2.42 0.23 0.50
CA TYR A 149 1.70 1.41 0.93
C TYR A 149 2.56 2.32 1.80
N SER A 150 2.32 3.62 1.68
CA SER A 150 2.77 4.58 2.69
C SER A 150 2.11 4.30 4.07
N ASN A 151 0.92 3.67 4.14
CA ASN A 151 0.33 3.19 5.41
C ASN A 151 1.11 2.03 6.02
N SER A 152 1.61 1.11 5.20
CA SER A 152 2.39 -0.03 5.68
C SER A 152 3.72 0.48 6.23
N ALA A 153 4.37 1.41 5.53
CA ALA A 153 5.54 2.13 6.03
C ALA A 153 5.24 2.92 7.31
N GLU A 154 4.11 3.63 7.38
CA GLU A 154 3.61 4.31 8.58
C GLU A 154 3.50 3.34 9.77
N ALA A 155 2.85 2.19 9.57
CA ALA A 155 2.68 1.18 10.62
C ALA A 155 4.03 0.61 11.10
N VAL A 156 4.97 0.33 10.18
CA VAL A 156 6.32 -0.14 10.53
C VAL A 156 7.07 0.91 11.34
N LEU A 157 7.13 2.15 10.86
CA LEU A 157 7.84 3.26 11.51
C LEU A 157 7.19 3.60 12.85
N ALA A 158 5.86 3.65 12.93
CA ALA A 158 5.10 3.90 14.14
C ALA A 158 5.42 2.85 15.21
N THR A 159 5.38 1.57 14.84
CA THR A 159 5.63 0.45 15.75
C THR A 159 7.08 0.40 16.22
N ALA A 160 8.04 0.62 15.31
CA ALA A 160 9.45 0.65 15.66
C ALA A 160 9.77 1.83 16.60
N ALA A 161 9.21 3.01 16.32
CA ALA A 161 9.34 4.19 17.16
C ALA A 161 8.71 3.97 18.55
N LEU A 162 7.49 3.40 18.61
CA LEU A 162 6.82 3.06 19.88
C LEU A 162 7.59 2.00 20.66
N PHE A 163 8.17 1.00 19.99
CA PHE A 163 9.06 0.02 20.63
C PHE A 163 10.24 0.72 21.30
N HIS A 164 10.92 1.66 20.62
CA HIS A 164 12.02 2.41 21.23
C HIS A 164 11.55 3.39 22.32
N TRP A 165 10.36 3.97 22.18
CA TRP A 165 9.74 4.88 23.15
C TRP A 165 9.09 4.18 24.36
N ALA A 166 8.88 2.87 24.29
CA ALA A 166 8.15 2.08 25.27
C ALA A 166 8.54 2.37 26.74
N PRO A 167 9.83 2.53 27.10
CA PRO A 167 10.19 2.84 28.49
C PRO A 167 9.49 4.08 29.03
N HIS A 168 9.29 5.13 28.22
CA HIS A 168 8.73 6.41 28.64
C HIS A 168 7.20 6.40 28.70
N ILE A 169 6.54 5.70 27.79
CA ILE A 169 5.07 5.59 27.79
C ILE A 169 4.58 4.62 28.86
N LEU A 170 5.38 3.60 29.21
CA LEU A 170 5.02 2.60 30.21
C LEU A 170 5.38 3.05 31.64
N SER A 171 6.42 3.87 31.87
CA SER A 171 6.98 4.13 33.21
C SER A 171 6.18 5.05 34.14
N ALA A 172 4.94 5.41 33.82
CA ALA A 172 4.31 6.57 34.42
C ALA A 172 3.62 6.39 35.78
N THR A 173 3.56 5.19 36.34
CA THR A 173 2.83 4.93 37.59
C THR A 173 3.78 4.58 38.73
N ARG A 174 4.68 5.50 39.10
CA ARG A 174 5.54 5.36 40.29
C ARG A 174 5.29 6.39 41.38
N LYS A 175 4.24 7.21 41.27
CA LYS A 175 3.99 8.31 42.22
C LYS A 175 3.26 7.91 43.51
N ASN A 176 2.65 6.72 43.62
CA ASN A 176 1.83 6.37 44.80
C ASN A 176 2.41 5.27 45.71
N ALA A 177 3.69 4.88 45.58
CA ALA A 177 4.31 3.87 46.44
C ALA A 177 5.33 4.45 47.45
N ARG A 178 5.26 5.76 47.72
CA ARG A 178 6.01 6.43 48.79
C ARG A 178 5.06 7.33 49.58
N GLY A 179 4.06 6.72 50.20
CA GLY A 179 3.48 7.22 51.45
C GLY A 179 3.90 6.26 52.55
N ASP A 180 4.27 6.80 53.70
CA ASP A 180 4.53 6.16 55.00
C ASP A 180 5.88 5.45 55.20
N GLY A 181 6.78 6.20 55.85
CA GLY A 181 8.06 5.76 56.40
C GLY A 181 8.72 6.95 57.09
N SER A 182 8.50 7.04 58.39
CA SER A 182 8.99 8.02 59.36
C SER A 182 10.47 8.42 59.24
N GLY A 183 10.73 9.70 59.53
CA GLY A 183 11.94 10.30 60.16
C GLY A 183 13.30 9.64 59.99
N GLY A 184 14.25 10.37 59.40
CA GLY A 184 15.67 10.03 59.45
C GLY A 184 16.50 10.99 58.60
N ASP A 185 17.02 12.02 59.25
CA ASP A 185 17.96 13.00 58.70
C ASP A 185 19.26 12.29 58.25
N SER A 186 19.63 12.41 56.97
CA SER A 186 20.99 12.14 56.49
C SER A 186 21.19 12.88 55.17
N ARG A 187 21.75 14.09 55.30
CA ARG A 187 22.36 14.85 54.22
C ARG A 187 23.64 14.12 53.76
N ASP A 188 23.97 14.33 52.49
CA ASP A 188 25.19 13.91 51.78
C ASP A 188 25.32 12.45 51.31
N SER A 189 24.75 12.20 50.12
CA SER A 189 25.31 11.31 49.07
C SER A 189 24.46 11.21 47.78
N GLY A 190 23.37 11.99 47.65
CA GLY A 190 22.40 11.88 46.55
C GLY A 190 22.75 12.58 45.21
N ALA A 191 23.78 13.44 45.15
CA ALA A 191 24.01 14.27 43.96
C ALA A 191 24.68 13.53 42.79
N ALA A 192 25.43 12.45 43.03
CA ALA A 192 26.14 11.71 41.98
C ALA A 192 25.29 10.61 41.30
N ALA A 193 24.20 10.16 41.92
CA ALA A 193 23.36 9.08 41.39
C ALA A 193 22.26 9.57 40.41
N VAL A 194 21.97 10.88 40.39
CA VAL A 194 21.00 11.49 39.46
C VAL A 194 21.60 11.68 38.07
N GLY A 195 22.91 11.91 37.95
CA GLY A 195 23.57 12.15 36.65
C GLY A 195 23.79 10.92 35.78
N ARG A 196 23.80 9.70 36.35
CA ARG A 196 24.13 8.46 35.60
C ARG A 196 22.91 7.73 35.03
N ARG A 197 21.68 8.15 35.38
CA ARG A 197 20.42 7.57 34.85
C ARG A 197 19.90 8.26 33.59
N ASP A 198 20.35 9.48 33.29
CA ASP A 198 19.88 10.25 32.13
C ASP A 198 20.66 9.95 30.83
N SER A 199 21.90 9.46 30.90
CA SER A 199 22.73 9.23 29.70
C SER A 199 22.34 7.99 28.87
N MET A 200 21.59 7.06 29.46
CA MET A 200 21.22 5.79 28.82
C MET A 200 19.82 5.82 28.17
N GLY A 201 19.04 6.88 28.40
CA GLY A 201 17.74 7.16 27.77
C GLY A 201 17.84 7.87 26.40
N THR A 202 18.87 8.70 26.21
CA THR A 202 19.00 9.59 25.04
C THR A 202 19.08 8.85 23.70
N ARG A 203 19.90 7.79 23.57
CA ARG A 203 20.03 7.07 22.29
C ARG A 203 18.75 6.36 21.85
N GLY A 204 17.96 5.85 22.80
CA GLY A 204 16.68 5.21 22.50
C GLY A 204 15.60 6.23 22.15
N GLU A 205 15.54 7.34 22.90
CA GLU A 205 14.66 8.48 22.64
C GLU A 205 14.96 9.11 21.26
N THR A 206 16.23 9.38 20.94
CA THR A 206 16.62 9.94 19.64
C THR A 206 16.22 9.01 18.48
N ARG A 207 16.42 7.69 18.61
CA ARG A 207 15.97 6.73 17.58
C ARG A 207 14.45 6.74 17.41
N ALA A 208 13.71 6.76 18.52
CA ALA A 208 12.25 6.84 18.47
C ALA A 208 11.79 8.13 17.79
N LEU A 209 12.42 9.27 18.10
CA LEU A 209 12.06 10.58 17.52
C LEU A 209 12.43 10.67 16.03
N LEU A 210 13.56 10.10 15.60
CA LEU A 210 13.92 10.01 14.17
C LEU A 210 12.90 9.16 13.40
N LEU A 211 12.55 7.98 13.93
CA LEU A 211 11.55 7.10 13.31
C LEU A 211 10.15 7.74 13.31
N ALA A 212 9.78 8.45 14.38
CA ALA A 212 8.52 9.20 14.47
C ALA A 212 8.48 10.36 13.45
N ALA A 213 9.55 11.13 13.34
CA ALA A 213 9.64 12.21 12.35
C ALA A 213 9.60 11.66 10.91
N LEU A 214 10.28 10.54 10.64
CA LEU A 214 10.20 9.86 9.35
C LEU A 214 8.80 9.32 9.07
N CYS A 215 8.11 8.79 10.09
CA CYS A 215 6.71 8.37 9.99
C CYS A 215 5.81 9.53 9.55
N VAL A 216 5.98 10.72 10.14
CA VAL A 216 5.24 11.94 9.78
C VAL A 216 5.60 12.45 8.39
N ALA A 217 6.88 12.37 7.99
CA ALA A 217 7.33 12.76 6.66
C ALA A 217 6.72 11.86 5.56
N VAL A 218 6.64 10.55 5.80
CA VAL A 218 5.97 9.59 4.91
C VAL A 218 4.46 9.78 4.93
N ARG A 219 3.88 10.05 6.11
CA ARG A 219 2.43 10.14 6.31
C ARG A 219 2.09 11.25 7.31
N PRO A 220 1.72 12.47 6.85
CA PRO A 220 1.48 13.61 7.74
C PRO A 220 0.42 13.37 8.82
N THR A 221 -0.57 12.52 8.56
CA THR A 221 -1.62 12.13 9.52
C THR A 221 -1.06 11.48 10.80
N SER A 222 0.10 10.81 10.72
CA SER A 222 0.78 10.24 11.90
C SER A 222 1.19 11.27 12.94
N ALA A 223 1.22 12.58 12.61
CA ALA A 223 1.50 13.62 13.57
C ALA A 223 0.54 13.58 14.77
N ALA A 224 -0.71 13.17 14.55
CA ALA A 224 -1.70 13.01 15.63
C ALA A 224 -1.28 11.97 16.68
N LEU A 225 -0.70 10.83 16.27
CA LEU A 225 -0.17 9.81 17.17
C LEU A 225 0.98 10.38 18.04
N TRP A 226 1.88 11.09 17.38
CA TRP A 226 3.11 11.58 18.01
C TRP A 226 2.90 12.79 18.92
N ALA A 227 1.91 13.63 18.61
CA ALA A 227 1.50 14.73 19.48
C ALA A 227 1.10 14.23 20.87
N VAL A 228 0.20 13.23 20.96
CA VAL A 228 -0.23 12.66 22.25
C VAL A 228 0.91 11.91 22.95
N THR A 229 1.73 11.19 22.18
CA THR A 229 2.92 10.51 22.73
C THR A 229 3.91 11.50 23.35
N GLY A 230 4.12 12.65 22.70
CA GLY A 230 4.92 13.76 23.21
C GLY A 230 4.31 14.39 24.46
N MET A 231 2.99 14.63 24.48
CA MET A 231 2.28 15.14 25.66
C MET A 231 2.40 14.21 26.86
N PHE A 232 2.27 12.89 26.66
CA PHE A 232 2.51 11.91 27.74
C PHE A 232 3.92 12.03 28.30
N ARG A 233 4.93 12.29 27.46
CA ARG A 233 6.31 12.51 27.94
C ARG A 233 6.44 13.83 28.70
N LEU A 234 5.91 14.93 28.18
CA LEU A 234 5.91 16.23 28.85
C LEU A 234 5.22 16.17 30.22
N SER A 235 4.11 15.43 30.35
CA SER A 235 3.40 15.23 31.62
C SER A 235 4.23 14.51 32.69
N THR A 236 5.28 13.78 32.29
CA THR A 236 6.22 13.13 33.22
C THR A 236 7.39 14.02 33.64
N LEU A 237 7.57 15.17 32.98
CA LEU A 237 8.66 16.10 33.22
C LEU A 237 8.16 17.35 33.96
N PRO A 238 8.96 17.94 34.87
CA PRO A 238 8.66 19.27 35.41
C PRO A 238 8.55 20.31 34.29
N ILE A 239 7.59 21.23 34.38
CA ILE A 239 7.33 22.27 33.38
C ILE A 239 8.61 23.06 33.01
N LYS A 240 9.46 23.37 34.00
CA LYS A 240 10.75 24.05 33.79
C LYS A 240 11.72 23.31 32.84
N ARG A 241 11.55 22.00 32.65
CA ARG A 241 12.37 21.18 31.73
C ARG A 241 11.81 21.09 30.32
N TRP A 242 10.59 21.60 30.07
CA TRP A 242 9.96 21.51 28.76
C TRP A 242 10.78 22.21 27.66
N PRO A 243 11.26 23.47 27.82
CA PRO A 243 12.00 24.13 26.76
C PRO A 243 13.28 23.39 26.39
N ARG A 244 14.01 22.90 27.41
CA ARG A 244 15.24 22.12 27.20
C ARG A 244 14.98 20.79 26.49
N PHE A 245 13.91 20.08 26.87
CA PHE A 245 13.53 18.83 26.20
C PHE A 245 13.12 19.07 24.74
N LEU A 246 12.31 20.08 24.49
CA LEU A 246 11.90 20.45 23.13
C LEU A 246 13.10 20.87 22.27
N ALA A 247 13.96 21.76 22.77
CA ALA A 247 15.09 22.30 22.01
C ALA A 247 16.23 21.29 21.79
N LEU A 248 16.57 20.48 22.79
CA LEU A 248 17.76 19.61 22.72
C LEU A 248 17.46 18.15 22.41
N THR A 249 16.21 17.70 22.59
CA THR A 249 15.84 16.29 22.38
C THR A 249 14.90 16.13 21.19
N VAL A 250 13.86 16.96 21.08
CA VAL A 250 12.85 16.85 20.01
C VAL A 250 13.27 17.55 18.73
N LEU A 251 13.71 18.80 18.84
CA LEU A 251 14.01 19.65 17.68
C LEU A 251 15.09 19.07 16.77
N PRO A 252 16.25 18.56 17.24
CA PRO A 252 17.31 18.12 16.32
C PRO A 252 16.90 16.93 15.43
N PRO A 253 16.30 15.83 15.94
CA PRO A 253 15.77 14.76 15.10
C PRO A 253 14.69 15.23 14.11
N VAL A 254 13.74 16.05 14.58
CA VAL A 254 12.63 16.55 13.75
C VAL A 254 13.16 17.47 12.65
N ALA A 255 14.03 18.43 12.99
CA ALA A 255 14.62 19.34 12.02
C ALA A 255 15.49 18.60 11.00
N THR A 256 16.19 17.53 11.41
CA THR A 256 16.98 16.71 10.49
C THR A 256 16.09 16.05 9.44
N VAL A 257 15.00 15.39 9.85
CA VAL A 257 14.11 14.71 8.90
C VAL A 257 13.33 15.71 8.05
N VAL A 258 12.75 16.74 8.67
CA VAL A 258 11.99 17.78 7.94
C VAL A 258 12.90 18.52 6.96
N GLY A 259 14.13 18.86 7.35
CA GLY A 259 15.11 19.49 6.46
C GLY A 259 15.52 18.59 5.30
N ALA A 260 15.74 17.29 5.56
CA ALA A 260 16.06 16.33 4.51
C ALA A 260 14.89 16.13 3.53
N SER A 261 13.67 15.97 4.02
CA SER A 261 12.46 15.86 3.17
C SER A 261 12.22 17.15 2.39
N PHE A 262 12.33 18.33 3.03
CA PHE A 262 12.22 19.62 2.35
C PHE A 262 13.24 19.77 1.22
N TYR A 263 14.52 19.43 1.48
CA TYR A 263 15.56 19.47 0.45
C TYR A 263 15.26 18.52 -0.70
N LEU A 264 14.90 17.26 -0.39
CA LEU A 264 14.61 16.23 -1.38
C LEU A 264 13.41 16.62 -2.26
N ASP A 265 12.30 16.97 -1.62
CA ASP A 265 11.06 17.32 -2.31
C ASP A 265 11.26 18.59 -3.13
N SER A 266 11.94 19.60 -2.58
CA SER A 266 12.20 20.84 -3.33
C SER A 266 13.06 20.63 -4.56
N LYS A 267 14.04 19.72 -4.47
CA LYS A 267 14.90 19.37 -5.60
C LYS A 267 14.13 18.61 -6.69
N LEU A 268 13.28 17.66 -6.31
CA LEU A 268 12.53 16.83 -7.26
C LEU A 268 11.35 17.57 -7.89
N TYR A 269 10.70 18.46 -7.14
CA TYR A 269 9.67 19.35 -7.69
C TYR A 269 10.25 20.56 -8.43
N GLY A 270 11.53 20.89 -8.26
CA GLY A 270 12.16 22.08 -8.86
C GLY A 270 11.75 23.41 -8.21
N THR A 271 11.05 23.37 -7.06
CA THR A 271 10.55 24.55 -6.34
C THR A 271 10.49 24.27 -4.85
N ALA A 272 10.68 25.29 -4.00
CA ALA A 272 10.64 25.15 -2.55
C ALA A 272 9.30 24.51 -2.11
N THR A 273 9.39 23.31 -1.53
CA THR A 273 8.22 22.46 -1.26
C THR A 273 8.31 21.83 0.12
N LEU A 274 7.31 22.11 0.96
CA LEU A 274 7.13 21.45 2.25
C LEU A 274 5.83 20.64 2.22
N VAL A 275 5.96 19.36 1.84
CA VAL A 275 4.81 18.47 1.60
C VAL A 275 3.83 18.39 2.77
N PRO A 276 4.24 18.24 4.05
CA PRO A 276 3.29 18.19 5.16
C PRO A 276 2.39 19.44 5.26
N LEU A 277 2.90 20.61 4.86
CA LEU A 277 2.12 21.85 4.85
C LEU A 277 1.12 21.88 3.67
N ASN A 278 1.54 21.46 2.48
CA ASN A 278 0.65 21.33 1.33
C ASN A 278 -0.46 20.31 1.60
N PHE A 279 -0.12 19.18 2.21
CA PHE A 279 -1.08 18.16 2.64
C PHE A 279 -2.11 18.74 3.63
N LEU A 280 -1.66 19.50 4.63
CA LEU A 280 -2.55 20.17 5.59
C LEU A 280 -3.50 21.14 4.89
N ARG A 281 -2.97 21.96 3.98
CA ARG A 281 -3.77 22.89 3.18
C ARG A 281 -4.83 22.17 2.37
N PHE A 282 -4.43 21.19 1.56
CA PHE A 282 -5.33 20.49 0.65
C PHE A 282 -6.41 19.67 1.39
N ASN A 283 -6.02 18.89 2.41
CA ASN A 283 -6.93 17.95 3.05
C ASN A 283 -7.74 18.55 4.20
N VAL A 284 -7.15 19.47 4.98
CA VAL A 284 -7.77 20.01 6.19
C VAL A 284 -8.37 21.39 5.95
N LEU A 285 -7.64 22.29 5.26
CA LEU A 285 -8.11 23.66 5.03
C LEU A 285 -9.08 23.75 3.85
N GLU A 286 -8.80 23.06 2.74
CA GLU A 286 -9.63 23.06 1.53
C GLU A 286 -10.70 21.94 1.53
N GLY A 287 -10.61 20.96 2.45
CA GLY A 287 -11.64 19.93 2.63
C GLY A 287 -11.78 18.93 1.48
N LYS A 288 -10.82 18.88 0.55
CA LYS A 288 -10.89 18.08 -0.70
C LYS A 288 -10.86 16.57 -0.51
N SER A 289 -10.56 16.10 0.70
CA SER A 289 -10.65 14.66 1.04
C SER A 289 -12.05 14.07 0.81
N ARG A 290 -13.11 14.90 0.84
CA ARG A 290 -14.51 14.49 0.62
C ARG A 290 -14.80 13.97 -0.80
N ILE A 291 -14.01 14.39 -1.79
CA ILE A 291 -14.19 14.04 -3.21
C ILE A 291 -13.89 12.54 -3.46
N PHE A 292 -13.23 11.89 -2.52
CA PHE A 292 -12.90 10.46 -2.56
C PHE A 292 -13.90 9.60 -1.76
N GLY A 293 -15.12 10.11 -1.57
CA GLY A 293 -16.15 9.42 -0.81
C GLY A 293 -16.14 9.75 0.68
N GLU A 294 -17.32 9.69 1.29
CA GLU A 294 -17.53 10.00 2.70
C GLU A 294 -18.10 8.80 3.44
N GLN A 295 -17.66 8.65 4.70
CA GLN A 295 -18.19 7.66 5.62
C GLN A 295 -18.65 8.36 6.91
N PRO A 296 -19.65 7.83 7.64
CA PRO A 296 -20.06 8.38 8.93
C PRO A 296 -18.90 8.49 9.93
N TRP A 297 -18.96 9.43 10.87
CA TRP A 297 -17.89 9.63 11.88
C TRP A 297 -17.59 8.36 12.67
N HIS A 298 -18.60 7.55 12.96
CA HIS A 298 -18.44 6.31 13.75
C HIS A 298 -17.86 5.15 12.94
N TRP A 299 -17.70 5.27 11.61
CA TRP A 299 -17.32 4.15 10.73
C TRP A 299 -16.07 3.42 11.18
N ASN A 300 -15.02 4.14 11.59
CA ASN A 300 -13.78 3.54 12.09
C ASN A 300 -13.99 2.74 13.38
N PHE A 301 -14.95 3.12 14.23
CA PHE A 301 -15.29 2.38 15.46
C PHE A 301 -16.24 1.20 15.19
N SER A 302 -17.24 1.38 14.32
CA SER A 302 -18.31 0.41 14.10
C SER A 302 -18.04 -0.61 13.00
N GLN A 303 -17.24 -0.24 11.99
CA GLN A 303 -16.96 -1.06 10.79
C GLN A 303 -15.45 -1.26 10.59
N GLY A 304 -14.69 -0.17 10.56
CA GLY A 304 -13.25 -0.17 10.32
C GLY A 304 -12.48 -1.09 11.27
N LEU A 305 -12.46 -0.74 12.57
CA LEU A 305 -11.73 -1.49 13.59
C LEU A 305 -12.24 -2.94 13.73
N PRO A 306 -13.56 -3.22 13.75
CA PRO A 306 -14.06 -4.60 13.76
C PRO A 306 -13.62 -5.43 12.56
N ALA A 307 -13.62 -4.88 11.34
CA ALA A 307 -13.19 -5.62 10.15
C ALA A 307 -11.70 -5.98 10.22
N VAL A 308 -10.82 -5.01 10.50
CA VAL A 308 -9.36 -5.23 10.49
C VAL A 308 -8.87 -6.10 11.64
N LEU A 309 -9.54 -6.06 12.80
CA LEU A 309 -9.20 -6.94 13.94
C LEU A 309 -9.88 -8.31 13.87
N GLY A 310 -11.04 -8.43 13.20
CA GLY A 310 -11.78 -9.68 13.11
C GLY A 310 -11.95 -10.37 14.46
N ALA A 311 -11.54 -11.64 14.54
CA ALA A 311 -11.64 -12.45 15.74
C ALA A 311 -10.73 -11.97 16.90
N ALA A 312 -9.77 -11.08 16.64
CA ALA A 312 -8.94 -10.45 17.67
C ALA A 312 -9.66 -9.30 18.40
N LEU A 313 -10.80 -8.80 17.90
CA LEU A 313 -11.50 -7.66 18.50
C LEU A 313 -11.97 -7.94 19.94
N PRO A 314 -12.73 -9.02 20.24
CA PRO A 314 -13.19 -9.27 21.62
C PRO A 314 -12.04 -9.37 22.65
N PRO A 315 -10.96 -10.14 22.42
CA PRO A 315 -9.85 -10.18 23.36
C PRO A 315 -9.08 -8.84 23.44
N ALA A 316 -8.97 -8.07 22.35
CA ALA A 316 -8.34 -6.75 22.39
C ALA A 316 -9.11 -5.77 23.31
N LEU A 317 -10.44 -5.71 23.17
CA LEU A 317 -11.30 -4.88 24.01
C LEU A 317 -11.25 -5.34 25.47
N TRP A 318 -11.33 -6.65 25.70
CA TRP A 318 -11.25 -7.19 27.06
C TRP A 318 -9.90 -6.86 27.71
N GLY A 319 -8.79 -7.03 26.98
CA GLY A 319 -7.44 -6.70 27.42
C GLY A 319 -7.30 -5.22 27.81
N LEU A 320 -7.83 -4.33 26.98
CA LEU A 320 -7.87 -2.89 27.24
C LEU A 320 -8.65 -2.54 28.52
N TRP A 321 -9.77 -3.23 28.76
CA TRP A 321 -10.63 -2.99 29.91
C TRP A 321 -10.05 -3.54 31.23
N ARG A 322 -9.08 -4.46 31.18
CA ARG A 322 -8.49 -5.02 32.41
C ARG A 322 -7.81 -3.92 33.24
N PRO A 323 -7.93 -3.96 34.57
CA PRO A 323 -7.18 -3.07 35.45
C PRO A 323 -5.67 -3.23 35.23
N GLY A 324 -4.94 -2.13 35.09
CA GLY A 324 -3.49 -2.16 34.93
C GLY A 324 -2.87 -0.81 34.58
N ASP A 325 -1.58 -0.69 34.86
CA ASP A 325 -0.81 0.56 34.71
C ASP A 325 -0.43 0.92 33.28
N ARG A 326 -0.83 0.11 32.28
CA ARG A 326 -0.40 0.24 30.88
C ARG A 326 -1.45 0.86 29.96
N ARG A 327 -2.48 1.52 30.51
CA ARG A 327 -3.59 2.12 29.74
C ARG A 327 -3.18 3.20 28.75
N ARG A 328 -2.01 3.82 28.91
CA ARG A 328 -1.49 4.85 27.99
C ARG A 328 -1.34 4.36 26.55
N LEU A 329 -1.01 3.08 26.33
CA LEU A 329 -0.97 2.51 24.98
C LEU A 329 -2.38 2.44 24.37
N GLY A 330 -3.37 2.02 25.16
CA GLY A 330 -4.77 1.99 24.77
C GLY A 330 -5.34 3.37 24.48
N TRP A 331 -5.04 4.36 25.32
CA TRP A 331 -5.43 5.74 25.07
C TRP A 331 -4.82 6.30 23.79
N LEU A 332 -3.57 5.92 23.48
CA LEU A 332 -2.93 6.31 22.24
C LEU A 332 -3.65 5.70 21.01
N ALA A 333 -4.00 4.41 21.07
CA ALA A 333 -4.77 3.73 20.03
C ALA A 333 -6.17 4.35 19.85
N LEU A 334 -6.88 4.61 20.94
CA LEU A 334 -8.21 5.24 20.91
C LEU A 334 -8.15 6.67 20.38
N TRP A 335 -7.13 7.44 20.75
CA TRP A 335 -6.91 8.79 20.21
C TRP A 335 -6.67 8.76 18.70
N PHE A 336 -5.77 7.88 18.24
CA PHE A 336 -5.49 7.76 16.80
C PHE A 336 -6.75 7.37 16.03
N LEU A 337 -7.55 6.44 16.58
CA LEU A 337 -8.83 6.05 16.00
C LEU A 337 -9.82 7.21 15.96
N ALA A 338 -9.94 7.99 17.04
CA ALA A 338 -10.81 9.16 17.11
C ALA A 338 -10.40 10.25 16.11
N TYR A 339 -9.10 10.51 15.97
CA TYR A 339 -8.55 11.45 14.99
C TYR A 339 -8.85 11.01 13.56
N HIS A 340 -8.60 9.75 13.20
CA HIS A 340 -8.94 9.26 11.87
C HIS A 340 -10.46 9.20 11.63
N SER A 341 -11.27 9.12 12.69
CA SER A 341 -12.73 9.16 12.62
C SER A 341 -13.29 10.54 12.28
N SER A 342 -12.54 11.62 12.55
CA SER A 342 -12.98 12.98 12.21
C SER A 342 -12.77 13.34 10.74
N SER A 343 -11.98 12.56 9.98
CA SER A 343 -11.85 12.76 8.54
C SER A 343 -13.08 12.23 7.81
N PRO A 344 -13.66 12.95 6.83
CA PRO A 344 -14.80 12.46 6.05
C PRO A 344 -14.48 11.13 5.34
N HIS A 345 -13.36 11.12 4.62
CA HIS A 345 -12.86 9.96 3.90
C HIS A 345 -12.12 8.98 4.83
N LYS A 346 -12.42 7.70 4.72
CA LYS A 346 -11.91 6.64 5.61
C LYS A 346 -11.65 5.38 4.82
N GLU A 347 -10.56 4.71 5.18
CA GLU A 347 -10.19 3.42 4.60
C GLU A 347 -9.65 2.49 5.68
N PHE A 348 -9.86 1.17 5.50
CA PHE A 348 -9.41 0.16 6.46
C PHE A 348 -7.89 0.23 6.73
N ARG A 349 -7.09 0.51 5.71
CA ARG A 349 -5.62 0.56 5.81
C ARG A 349 -5.10 1.73 6.65
N PHE A 350 -5.90 2.77 6.86
CA PHE A 350 -5.53 3.87 7.77
C PHE A 350 -5.38 3.40 9.22
N LEU A 351 -5.97 2.25 9.57
CA LEU A 351 -5.92 1.68 10.91
C LEU A 351 -4.72 0.75 11.16
N LEU A 352 -3.87 0.49 10.16
CA LEU A 352 -2.70 -0.38 10.30
C LEU A 352 -1.80 -0.01 11.51
N PRO A 353 -1.51 1.28 11.81
CA PRO A 353 -0.68 1.66 12.97
C PRO A 353 -1.29 1.29 14.34
N VAL A 354 -2.60 1.03 14.42
CA VAL A 354 -3.29 0.66 15.66
C VAL A 354 -3.17 -0.83 15.97
N LEU A 355 -3.04 -1.67 14.94
CA LEU A 355 -3.10 -3.14 15.08
C LEU A 355 -2.05 -3.70 16.04
N PRO A 356 -0.76 -3.27 16.03
CA PRO A 356 0.23 -3.77 16.97
C PRO A 356 -0.13 -3.51 18.44
N ILE A 357 -0.79 -2.38 18.73
CA ILE A 357 -1.27 -2.06 20.09
C ILE A 357 -2.46 -2.94 20.44
N ALA A 358 -3.44 -3.06 19.54
CA ALA A 358 -4.63 -3.88 19.75
C ALA A 358 -4.28 -5.37 19.95
N HIS A 359 -3.39 -5.92 19.13
CA HIS A 359 -2.88 -7.29 19.27
C HIS A 359 -2.11 -7.50 20.57
N ALA A 360 -1.39 -6.48 21.07
CA ALA A 360 -0.75 -6.55 22.40
C ALA A 360 -1.78 -6.71 23.53
N TYR A 361 -2.90 -5.98 23.48
CA TYR A 361 -4.00 -6.14 24.43
C TYR A 361 -4.72 -7.48 24.26
N ALA A 362 -4.94 -7.94 23.03
CA ALA A 362 -5.51 -9.27 22.78
C ALA A 362 -4.64 -10.38 23.38
N GLY A 363 -3.31 -10.29 23.20
CA GLY A 363 -2.35 -11.21 23.81
C GLY A 363 -2.36 -11.16 25.34
N GLN A 364 -2.51 -9.98 25.94
CA GLN A 364 -2.68 -9.83 27.38
C GLN A 364 -3.95 -10.54 27.89
N ALA A 365 -5.08 -10.37 27.19
CA ALA A 365 -6.35 -10.98 27.55
C ALA A 365 -6.28 -12.51 27.50
N VAL A 366 -5.77 -13.08 26.41
CA VAL A 366 -5.59 -14.52 26.25
C VAL A 366 -4.62 -15.07 27.28
N SER A 367 -3.46 -14.42 27.48
CA SER A 367 -2.50 -14.85 28.49
C SER A 367 -3.10 -14.88 29.89
N ALA A 368 -3.94 -13.89 30.22
CA ALA A 368 -4.57 -13.82 31.53
C ALA A 368 -5.73 -14.81 31.69
N PHE A 369 -6.48 -15.08 30.62
CA PHE A 369 -7.51 -16.11 30.62
C PHE A 369 -6.92 -17.50 30.89
N LEU A 370 -5.78 -17.77 30.27
CA LEU A 370 -5.04 -19.03 30.40
C LEU A 370 -4.23 -19.12 31.70
N ALA A 371 -3.90 -17.97 32.30
CA ALA A 371 -3.27 -17.93 33.61
C ALA A 371 -4.21 -18.51 34.67
N THR A 372 -3.63 -19.34 35.53
CA THR A 372 -4.31 -19.82 36.74
C THR A 372 -4.46 -18.65 37.70
N PRO A 373 -5.65 -18.43 38.32
CA PRO A 373 -5.67 -17.64 39.54
C PRO A 373 -4.68 -18.33 40.48
N ALA A 374 -3.62 -17.61 40.88
CA ALA A 374 -2.81 -18.06 42.00
C ALA A 374 -3.82 -18.35 43.12
N THR A 375 -3.77 -19.55 43.67
CA THR A 375 -4.43 -19.90 44.92
C THR A 375 -4.31 -18.68 45.83
N ALA A 376 -5.43 -18.04 46.13
CA ALA A 376 -5.49 -17.08 47.21
C ALA A 376 -4.76 -17.74 48.38
N ALA A 377 -3.72 -17.07 48.88
CA ALA A 377 -2.92 -17.57 49.98
C ALA A 377 -3.87 -18.05 51.09
N GLY A 378 -3.89 -19.36 51.37
CA GLY A 378 -4.59 -19.92 52.54
C GLY A 378 -5.66 -21.02 52.33
N ALA A 379 -5.91 -21.58 51.14
CA ALA A 379 -6.85 -22.71 51.03
C ALA A 379 -6.13 -24.07 51.24
N PRO A 380 -6.57 -24.93 52.20
CA PRO A 380 -5.93 -26.21 52.45
C PRO A 380 -6.13 -27.18 51.27
N ALA A 381 -5.09 -27.96 51.00
CA ALA A 381 -5.06 -28.96 49.95
C ALA A 381 -6.09 -30.07 50.22
N ALA A 382 -7.22 -30.05 49.52
CA ALA A 382 -8.16 -31.18 49.51
C ALA A 382 -7.67 -32.23 48.50
N SER A 383 -7.35 -33.40 49.04
CA SER A 383 -6.91 -34.60 48.34
C SER A 383 -8.00 -35.24 47.47
N ASN A 384 -7.54 -35.89 46.40
CA ASN A 384 -8.15 -37.04 45.74
C ASN A 384 -9.43 -36.81 44.91
N ARG A 385 -9.24 -36.43 43.64
CA ARG A 385 -10.19 -36.74 42.54
C ARG A 385 -9.40 -37.27 41.35
N GLN A 386 -9.59 -38.54 41.02
CA GLN A 386 -9.06 -39.18 39.81
C GLN A 386 -9.87 -38.70 38.59
N GLY A 387 -9.43 -37.60 37.99
CA GLY A 387 -9.89 -37.05 36.72
C GLY A 387 -8.94 -35.92 36.31
N PRO A 388 -8.76 -35.59 35.02
CA PRO A 388 -7.93 -34.45 34.65
C PRO A 388 -8.49 -33.21 35.37
N PRO A 389 -7.68 -32.44 36.12
CA PRO A 389 -8.21 -31.36 36.95
C PRO A 389 -8.99 -30.38 36.06
N PRO A 390 -10.07 -29.74 36.56
CA PRO A 390 -10.86 -28.76 35.80
C PRO A 390 -9.99 -27.66 35.16
N GLN A 391 -8.80 -27.43 35.75
CA GLN A 391 -7.73 -26.55 35.31
C GLN A 391 -7.01 -26.98 34.01
N ARG A 392 -6.70 -28.27 33.83
CA ARG A 392 -6.09 -28.79 32.58
C ARG A 392 -7.10 -28.73 31.44
N ARG A 393 -8.38 -29.01 31.73
CA ARG A 393 -9.49 -28.88 30.79
C ARG A 393 -9.71 -27.41 30.39
N ARG A 394 -9.72 -26.47 31.36
CA ARG A 394 -9.83 -25.01 31.10
C ARG A 394 -8.68 -24.48 30.24
N ARG A 395 -7.43 -24.87 30.53
CA ARG A 395 -6.26 -24.46 29.72
C ARG A 395 -6.31 -25.03 28.31
N ARG A 396 -6.68 -26.32 28.16
CA ARG A 396 -6.86 -26.95 26.83
C ARG A 396 -7.98 -26.27 26.04
N LEU A 397 -9.14 -26.05 26.66
CA LEU A 397 -10.26 -25.37 26.04
C LEU A 397 -9.92 -23.92 25.66
N GLY A 398 -9.29 -23.17 26.54
CA GLY A 398 -8.86 -21.80 26.24
C GLY A 398 -7.81 -21.72 25.15
N THR A 399 -6.89 -22.69 25.10
CA THR A 399 -5.92 -22.80 24.00
C THR A 399 -6.64 -23.14 22.69
N ALA A 400 -7.60 -24.06 22.72
CA ALA A 400 -8.41 -24.41 21.55
C ALA A 400 -9.25 -23.22 21.05
N ILE A 401 -9.84 -22.43 21.94
CA ILE A 401 -10.56 -21.20 21.59
C ILE A 401 -9.60 -20.18 20.96
N ALA A 402 -8.43 -19.96 21.57
CA ALA A 402 -7.43 -19.05 21.00
C ALA A 402 -6.97 -19.52 19.60
N VAL A 403 -6.77 -20.83 19.41
CA VAL A 403 -6.45 -21.42 18.10
C VAL A 403 -7.60 -21.23 17.11
N ALA A 404 -8.84 -21.47 17.52
CA ALA A 404 -10.00 -21.25 16.67
C ALA A 404 -10.11 -19.79 16.22
N LEU A 405 -9.86 -18.83 17.12
CA LEU A 405 -9.81 -17.40 16.76
C LEU A 405 -8.75 -17.12 15.68
N PHE A 406 -7.61 -17.81 15.65
CA PHE A 406 -6.63 -17.66 14.57
C PHE A 406 -7.05 -18.30 13.26
N VAL A 407 -7.63 -19.51 13.31
CA VAL A 407 -8.04 -20.25 12.11
C VAL A 407 -9.06 -19.46 11.30
N LEU A 408 -9.93 -18.67 11.95
CA LEU A 408 -10.92 -17.81 11.27
C LEU A 408 -10.30 -16.73 10.38
N HIS A 409 -9.05 -16.32 10.62
CA HIS A 409 -8.37 -15.33 9.77
C HIS A 409 -7.77 -15.94 8.50
N VAL A 410 -7.51 -17.25 8.47
CA VAL A 410 -6.79 -17.90 7.37
C VAL A 410 -7.60 -17.87 6.06
N PRO A 411 -8.89 -18.24 6.01
CA PRO A 411 -9.64 -18.21 4.76
C PRO A 411 -9.68 -16.81 4.12
N ALA A 412 -9.95 -15.77 4.92
CA ALA A 412 -9.95 -14.39 4.43
C ALA A 412 -8.57 -13.95 3.94
N ALA A 413 -7.51 -14.28 4.68
CA ALA A 413 -6.14 -13.96 4.30
C ALA A 413 -5.76 -14.60 2.95
N VAL A 414 -6.04 -15.89 2.77
CA VAL A 414 -5.70 -16.60 1.54
C VAL A 414 -6.58 -16.14 0.39
N TYR A 415 -7.90 -16.03 0.59
CA TYR A 415 -8.83 -15.62 -0.46
C TYR A 415 -8.47 -14.25 -1.05
N LEU A 416 -8.30 -13.27 -0.18
CA LEU A 416 -7.98 -11.90 -0.58
C LEU A 416 -6.59 -11.80 -1.20
N SER A 417 -5.62 -12.57 -0.69
CA SER A 417 -4.23 -12.50 -1.20
C SER A 417 -4.02 -13.20 -2.54
N VAL A 418 -4.82 -14.23 -2.87
CA VAL A 418 -4.55 -15.11 -4.02
C VAL A 418 -5.54 -14.92 -5.16
N TRP A 419 -6.83 -14.68 -4.88
CA TRP A 419 -7.87 -14.69 -5.91
C TRP A 419 -8.59 -13.36 -6.10
N HIS A 420 -8.99 -12.70 -5.01
CA HIS A 420 -9.82 -11.50 -5.11
C HIS A 420 -9.06 -10.31 -5.72
N GLN A 421 -9.62 -9.66 -6.73
CA GLN A 421 -9.00 -8.54 -7.47
C GLN A 421 -7.63 -8.88 -8.10
N GLY A 422 -7.45 -10.13 -8.56
CA GLY A 422 -6.23 -10.58 -9.24
C GLY A 422 -6.13 -10.17 -10.72
N GLY A 423 -7.28 -10.01 -11.38
CA GLY A 423 -7.36 -9.88 -12.84
C GLY A 423 -6.68 -8.63 -13.41
N ALA A 424 -6.62 -7.53 -12.66
CA ALA A 424 -5.95 -6.31 -13.11
C ALA A 424 -4.44 -6.51 -13.26
N LEU A 425 -3.81 -7.24 -12.33
CA LEU A 425 -2.38 -7.58 -12.40
C LEU A 425 -2.13 -8.61 -13.51
N ALA A 426 -2.97 -9.63 -13.61
CA ALA A 426 -2.89 -10.62 -14.68
C ALA A 426 -3.05 -9.98 -16.08
N ALA A 427 -3.85 -8.92 -16.21
CA ALA A 427 -4.01 -8.21 -17.46
C ALA A 427 -2.74 -7.49 -17.88
N VAL A 428 -2.02 -6.91 -16.93
CA VAL A 428 -0.69 -6.32 -17.16
C VAL A 428 0.33 -7.40 -17.53
N ASP A 429 0.20 -8.62 -16.99
CA ASP A 429 0.96 -9.79 -17.44
C ASP A 429 0.69 -10.14 -18.91
N ALA A 430 -0.58 -10.29 -19.27
CA ALA A 430 -0.98 -10.59 -20.65
C ALA A 430 -0.59 -9.48 -21.64
N VAL A 431 -0.68 -8.20 -21.25
CA VAL A 431 -0.23 -7.08 -22.08
C VAL A 431 1.27 -7.16 -22.35
N ALA A 432 2.08 -7.35 -21.31
CA ALA A 432 3.54 -7.42 -21.47
C ALA A 432 3.98 -8.57 -22.39
N GLU A 433 3.28 -9.70 -22.34
CA GLU A 433 3.54 -10.85 -23.22
C GLU A 433 3.16 -10.56 -24.69
N ARG A 434 2.14 -9.73 -24.92
CA ARG A 434 1.65 -9.39 -26.27
C ARG A 434 2.40 -8.27 -26.96
N VAL A 435 2.92 -7.28 -26.22
CA VAL A 435 3.60 -6.12 -26.81
C VAL A 435 4.68 -6.54 -27.83
N PRO A 436 5.59 -7.51 -27.55
CA PRO A 436 6.58 -7.93 -28.54
C PRO A 436 5.98 -8.48 -29.85
N ALA A 437 4.87 -9.22 -29.78
CA ALA A 437 4.19 -9.76 -30.95
C ALA A 437 3.54 -8.63 -31.78
N VAL A 438 2.91 -7.67 -31.11
CA VAL A 438 2.33 -6.48 -31.77
C VAL A 438 3.42 -5.67 -32.47
N VAL A 439 4.57 -5.43 -31.81
CA VAL A 439 5.73 -4.76 -32.42
C VAL A 439 6.19 -5.49 -33.67
N ALA A 440 6.40 -6.81 -33.59
CA ALA A 440 6.85 -7.61 -34.73
C ALA A 440 5.87 -7.54 -35.90
N SER A 441 4.56 -7.58 -35.62
CA SER A 441 3.53 -7.45 -36.64
C SER A 441 3.54 -6.07 -37.31
N LYS A 442 3.69 -4.99 -36.53
CA LYS A 442 3.80 -3.63 -37.09
C LYS A 442 5.02 -3.46 -37.97
N ILE A 443 6.17 -4.01 -37.57
CA ILE A 443 7.38 -4.00 -38.40
C ILE A 443 7.15 -4.75 -39.71
N ALA A 444 6.52 -5.92 -39.65
CA ALA A 444 6.18 -6.70 -40.85
C ALA A 444 5.21 -5.95 -41.78
N ALA A 445 4.17 -5.31 -41.22
CA ALA A 445 3.20 -4.52 -41.98
C ALA A 445 3.86 -3.29 -42.65
N ALA A 446 4.75 -2.59 -41.93
CA ALA A 446 5.50 -1.46 -42.48
C ALA A 446 6.44 -1.90 -43.61
N ALA A 447 7.14 -3.04 -43.45
CA ALA A 447 7.99 -3.61 -44.49
C ALA A 447 7.18 -4.03 -45.73
N ALA A 448 6.00 -4.64 -45.53
CA ALA A 448 5.10 -5.01 -46.62
C ALA A 448 4.54 -3.77 -47.35
N ALA A 449 4.16 -2.72 -46.63
CA ALA A 449 3.70 -1.46 -47.21
C ALA A 449 4.82 -0.76 -48.02
N ALA A 450 6.05 -0.76 -47.50
CA ALA A 450 7.20 -0.22 -48.22
C ALA A 450 7.52 -1.03 -49.49
N ALA A 451 7.43 -2.36 -49.42
CA ALA A 451 7.60 -3.23 -50.60
C ALA A 451 6.51 -3.01 -51.65
N ALA A 452 5.24 -2.80 -51.22
CA ALA A 452 4.15 -2.48 -52.12
C ALA A 452 4.33 -1.11 -52.79
N ALA A 453 4.79 -0.10 -52.04
CA ALA A 453 5.08 1.23 -52.58
C ALA A 453 6.28 1.23 -53.57
N ALA A 454 7.26 0.36 -53.35
CA ALA A 454 8.39 0.18 -54.26
C ALA A 454 8.03 -0.60 -55.54
N GLY A 455 6.92 -1.34 -55.55
CA GLY A 455 6.44 -2.12 -56.69
C GLY A 455 5.69 -1.32 -57.77
N ASP A 456 5.41 -0.04 -57.54
CA ASP A 456 4.68 0.85 -58.48
C ASP A 456 5.60 1.80 -59.26
N GLY A 457 6.92 1.59 -59.17
CA GLY A 457 7.94 2.31 -59.96
C GLY A 457 8.71 1.33 -60.84
N GLY A 458 8.54 1.45 -62.17
CA GLY A 458 9.30 0.70 -63.15
C GLY A 458 10.82 0.84 -62.99
N GLU A 459 11.51 -0.29 -63.19
CA GLU A 459 12.95 -0.50 -63.43
C GLU A 459 13.94 0.63 -63.09
N ALA A 460 14.80 0.38 -62.09
CA ALA A 460 16.25 0.44 -62.29
C ALA A 460 16.99 -0.32 -61.16
N GLY A 461 17.93 -1.18 -61.57
CA GLY A 461 18.62 -2.16 -60.75
C GLY A 461 19.47 -1.63 -59.59
N GLY A 462 19.52 -2.44 -58.54
CA GLY A 462 20.48 -2.31 -57.44
C GLY A 462 20.20 -3.34 -56.35
N GLY A 463 20.84 -4.50 -56.42
CA GLY A 463 20.69 -5.57 -55.42
C GLY A 463 21.02 -5.10 -53.99
N PRO A 464 20.42 -5.73 -52.95
CA PRO A 464 20.56 -5.25 -51.58
C PRO A 464 22.01 -5.41 -51.11
N ARG A 465 22.71 -4.28 -50.97
CA ARG A 465 23.99 -4.22 -50.25
C ARG A 465 23.68 -4.22 -48.77
N LEU A 466 24.08 -5.31 -48.09
CA LEU A 466 24.24 -5.34 -46.64
C LEU A 466 25.36 -4.36 -46.25
N GLY A 467 24.98 -3.12 -45.94
CA GLY A 467 25.86 -2.06 -45.47
C GLY A 467 25.52 -1.66 -44.03
N LYS A 468 26.47 -1.88 -43.12
CA LYS A 468 26.54 -1.18 -41.82
C LYS A 468 26.82 0.30 -42.08
N GLY A 469 25.93 1.20 -41.64
CA GLY A 469 26.26 2.62 -41.47
C GLY A 469 25.12 3.60 -41.70
N GLY A 470 24.59 4.13 -40.59
CA GLY A 470 24.07 5.49 -40.38
C GLY A 470 23.32 6.22 -41.51
N GLY A 471 22.00 6.35 -41.34
CA GLY A 471 21.14 7.32 -42.03
C GLY A 471 19.67 7.01 -41.74
N ASP A 472 19.00 7.88 -40.96
CA ASP A 472 17.57 7.90 -40.61
C ASP A 472 16.91 6.56 -40.30
N GLY A 473 17.25 5.99 -39.14
CA GLY A 473 16.45 4.94 -38.53
C GLY A 473 15.12 5.52 -38.06
N GLY A 474 14.07 5.37 -38.87
CA GLY A 474 12.70 5.73 -38.50
C GLY A 474 12.37 5.21 -37.11
N ALA A 475 11.72 6.06 -36.29
CA ALA A 475 11.35 5.70 -34.93
C ALA A 475 10.64 4.34 -34.93
N PRO A 476 10.97 3.44 -33.99
CA PRO A 476 10.32 2.13 -33.92
C PRO A 476 8.80 2.31 -33.81
N PRO A 477 8.00 1.41 -34.39
CA PRO A 477 6.55 1.55 -34.36
C PRO A 477 6.06 1.62 -32.91
N GLU A 478 5.34 2.70 -32.60
CA GLU A 478 4.74 2.92 -31.29
C GLU A 478 3.60 1.91 -31.07
N VAL A 479 3.58 1.27 -29.91
CA VAL A 479 2.49 0.38 -29.49
C VAL A 479 1.63 1.12 -28.49
N ALA A 480 0.36 1.34 -28.82
CA ALA A 480 -0.60 2.01 -27.95
C ALA A 480 -1.38 0.97 -27.13
N VAL A 481 -1.32 1.11 -25.80
CA VAL A 481 -2.04 0.26 -24.83
C VAL A 481 -2.96 1.13 -24.00
N HIS A 482 -4.27 0.90 -24.11
CA HIS A 482 -5.27 1.69 -23.39
C HIS A 482 -5.96 0.86 -22.30
N PHE A 483 -5.86 1.33 -21.06
CA PHE A 483 -6.58 0.78 -19.92
C PHE A 483 -7.95 1.48 -19.83
N LEU A 484 -8.93 0.93 -20.53
CA LEU A 484 -10.34 1.35 -20.53
C LEU A 484 -11.03 0.76 -19.29
N MET A 485 -10.53 1.17 -18.14
CA MET A 485 -10.93 0.72 -16.82
C MET A 485 -11.06 1.96 -15.94
N PRO A 486 -11.81 1.91 -14.82
CA PRO A 486 -11.79 2.97 -13.81
C PRO A 486 -10.35 3.39 -13.50
N CYS A 487 -10.14 4.69 -13.28
CA CYS A 487 -8.81 5.24 -13.11
C CYS A 487 -7.98 4.45 -12.07
N HIS A 488 -6.69 4.28 -12.35
CA HIS A 488 -5.75 3.64 -11.42
C HIS A 488 -6.06 2.17 -11.04
N SER A 489 -6.95 1.47 -11.77
CA SER A 489 -7.32 0.06 -11.53
C SER A 489 -6.17 -0.94 -11.72
N ALA A 490 -5.18 -0.61 -12.55
CA ALA A 490 -4.03 -1.46 -12.84
C ALA A 490 -2.73 -0.65 -12.78
N PRO A 491 -1.60 -1.26 -12.36
CA PRO A 491 -0.30 -0.62 -12.50
C PRO A 491 0.12 -0.51 -13.96
N LEU A 492 1.04 0.41 -14.24
CA LEU A 492 1.53 0.67 -15.59
C LEU A 492 3.00 0.29 -15.70
N HIS A 493 3.90 1.27 -15.72
CA HIS A 493 5.30 1.06 -16.05
C HIS A 493 6.03 0.19 -15.03
N SER A 494 5.69 0.31 -13.74
CA SER A 494 6.34 -0.45 -12.67
C SER A 494 6.12 -1.96 -12.75
N HIS A 495 5.07 -2.41 -13.45
CA HIS A 495 4.72 -3.82 -13.62
C HIS A 495 4.93 -4.32 -15.05
N LEU A 496 4.79 -3.46 -16.05
CA LEU A 496 5.13 -3.79 -17.43
C LEU A 496 6.64 -3.90 -17.64
N HIS A 497 7.40 -2.98 -17.05
CA HIS A 497 8.86 -2.82 -17.13
C HIS A 497 9.52 -3.47 -18.36
N PHE A 498 9.77 -2.67 -19.39
CA PHE A 498 10.54 -3.08 -20.56
C PHE A 498 12.00 -2.64 -20.41
N ARG A 499 12.92 -3.61 -20.42
CA ARG A 499 14.35 -3.35 -20.42
C ARG A 499 14.76 -2.83 -21.79
N GLY A 500 15.41 -1.67 -21.84
CA GLY A 500 15.82 -1.01 -23.08
C GLY A 500 16.87 -1.73 -23.93
N SER A 501 17.12 -3.03 -23.71
CA SER A 501 18.14 -3.81 -24.43
C SER A 501 17.81 -5.30 -24.64
N GLU A 502 16.60 -5.79 -24.37
CA GLU A 502 16.26 -7.18 -24.71
C GLU A 502 15.86 -7.31 -26.19
N GLY A 503 16.82 -7.78 -27.00
CA GLY A 503 16.50 -8.48 -28.24
C GLY A 503 16.37 -7.65 -29.52
N GLY A 504 17.25 -6.66 -29.76
CA GLY A 504 17.70 -6.24 -31.10
C GLY A 504 16.68 -5.69 -32.12
N LEU A 505 15.38 -5.66 -31.81
CA LEU A 505 14.32 -5.27 -32.75
C LEU A 505 13.54 -4.02 -32.31
N TRP A 506 13.59 -3.65 -31.03
CA TRP A 506 12.79 -2.56 -30.48
C TRP A 506 13.44 -1.90 -29.27
N SER A 507 13.60 -0.58 -29.33
CA SER A 507 14.07 0.28 -28.23
C SER A 507 12.98 1.19 -27.68
N GLY A 508 11.74 1.07 -28.18
CA GLY A 508 10.61 1.90 -27.78
C GLY A 508 10.07 1.52 -26.40
N LYS A 509 9.22 2.37 -25.83
CA LYS A 509 8.33 2.02 -24.71
C LYS A 509 6.91 2.07 -25.26
N PRO A 510 5.97 1.22 -24.80
CA PRO A 510 4.61 1.35 -25.28
C PRO A 510 4.01 2.65 -24.73
N SER A 511 3.17 3.28 -25.54
CA SER A 511 2.34 4.39 -25.10
C SER A 511 1.21 3.83 -24.26
N LEU A 512 1.12 4.30 -23.01
CA LEU A 512 0.14 3.83 -22.05
C LEU A 512 -0.86 4.95 -21.78
N TRP A 513 -2.14 4.68 -21.97
CA TRP A 513 -3.22 5.59 -21.59
C TRP A 513 -4.14 4.90 -20.58
N SER A 514 -4.53 5.64 -19.54
CA SER A 514 -5.52 5.23 -18.55
C SER A 514 -6.43 6.41 -18.29
N LEU A 515 -7.71 6.14 -18.03
CA LEU A 515 -8.72 7.17 -17.83
C LEU A 515 -8.35 8.10 -16.67
N ASP A 516 -8.42 9.41 -16.88
CA ASP A 516 -8.17 10.39 -15.84
C ASP A 516 -9.32 10.45 -14.82
N CYS A 517 -8.96 10.72 -13.58
CA CYS A 517 -9.89 11.02 -12.49
C CYS A 517 -9.32 12.05 -11.51
N SER A 518 -8.48 12.95 -11.99
CA SER A 518 -7.92 14.06 -11.21
C SER A 518 -9.04 14.91 -10.58
N PRO A 519 -8.83 15.51 -9.40
CA PRO A 519 -9.82 16.36 -8.75
C PRO A 519 -10.35 17.46 -9.66
N LYS A 520 -9.45 18.08 -10.44
CA LYS A 520 -9.80 19.11 -11.44
C LYS A 520 -10.85 18.62 -12.43
N ASN A 521 -10.75 17.37 -12.87
CA ASN A 521 -11.65 16.80 -13.86
C ASN A 521 -12.90 16.16 -13.23
N ARG A 522 -12.82 15.63 -12.00
CA ARG A 522 -14.00 15.17 -11.23
C ARG A 522 -14.97 16.30 -10.89
N GLU A 523 -14.47 17.52 -10.70
CA GLU A 523 -15.29 18.71 -10.39
C GLU A 523 -15.99 19.30 -11.63
N LEU A 524 -15.75 18.79 -12.84
CA LEU A 524 -16.42 19.26 -14.06
C LEU A 524 -17.91 18.82 -14.11
N PRO A 525 -18.81 19.59 -14.77
CA PRO A 525 -20.24 19.25 -14.85
C PRO A 525 -20.56 17.87 -15.45
N GLY A 526 -19.67 17.30 -16.25
CA GLY A 526 -19.79 15.96 -16.84
C GLY A 526 -18.86 14.92 -16.20
N GLY A 527 -18.21 15.23 -15.09
CA GLY A 527 -17.24 14.36 -14.43
C GLY A 527 -15.94 14.16 -15.21
N SER A 528 -15.09 13.30 -14.65
CA SER A 528 -13.81 12.90 -15.23
C SER A 528 -13.97 11.90 -16.38
N GLU A 529 -12.88 11.55 -17.08
CA GLU A 529 -12.91 10.51 -18.12
C GLU A 529 -13.40 9.17 -17.57
N SER A 530 -12.93 8.82 -16.36
CA SER A 530 -13.38 7.63 -15.64
C SER A 530 -14.88 7.66 -15.38
N ASP A 531 -15.43 8.79 -14.92
CA ASP A 531 -16.86 8.93 -14.63
C ASP A 531 -17.70 8.82 -15.92
N LYS A 532 -17.27 9.48 -17.00
CA LYS A 532 -17.94 9.43 -18.31
C LYS A 532 -17.96 8.02 -18.89
N PHE A 533 -16.82 7.33 -18.83
CA PHE A 533 -16.70 5.96 -19.32
C PHE A 533 -17.56 4.99 -18.49
N GLN A 534 -17.56 5.12 -17.16
CA GLN A 534 -18.42 4.29 -16.30
C GLN A 534 -19.91 4.53 -16.55
N ALA A 535 -20.32 5.78 -16.82
CA ALA A 535 -21.71 6.13 -17.09
C ALA A 535 -22.22 5.59 -18.44
N ASP A 536 -21.46 5.80 -19.51
CA ASP A 536 -21.78 5.30 -20.85
C ASP A 536 -20.50 4.98 -21.64
N PRO A 537 -20.02 3.72 -21.58
CA PRO A 537 -18.81 3.33 -22.29
C PRO A 537 -18.91 3.53 -23.80
N LEU A 538 -20.08 3.31 -24.41
CA LEU A 538 -20.23 3.42 -25.87
C LEU A 538 -20.14 4.88 -26.31
N ALA A 539 -20.85 5.79 -25.63
CA ALA A 539 -20.75 7.23 -25.93
C ALA A 539 -19.32 7.75 -25.72
N PHE A 540 -18.63 7.28 -24.68
CA PHE A 540 -17.22 7.62 -24.46
C PHE A 540 -16.34 7.12 -25.62
N LEU A 541 -16.48 5.87 -26.05
CA LEU A 541 -15.72 5.31 -27.16
C LEU A 541 -15.99 6.05 -28.49
N LEU A 542 -17.25 6.38 -28.77
CA LEU A 542 -17.65 7.13 -29.97
C LEU A 542 -17.07 8.55 -29.98
N SER A 543 -17.11 9.26 -28.85
CA SER A 543 -16.53 10.61 -28.76
C SER A 543 -15.00 10.61 -28.81
N THR A 544 -14.37 9.56 -28.26
CA THR A 544 -12.90 9.46 -28.20
C THR A 544 -12.30 8.99 -29.53
N TYR A 545 -12.87 7.96 -30.14
CA TYR A 545 -12.31 7.31 -31.33
C TYR A 545 -13.14 7.51 -32.61
N GLY A 546 -14.39 7.97 -32.51
CA GLY A 546 -15.28 8.17 -33.67
C GLY A 546 -14.72 9.08 -34.75
N PRO A 547 -14.20 10.29 -34.43
CA PRO A 547 -13.64 11.21 -35.42
C PRO A 547 -12.48 10.61 -36.23
N LEU A 548 -11.74 9.66 -35.64
CA LEU A 548 -10.59 9.01 -36.27
C LEU A 548 -10.97 7.89 -37.25
N VAL A 549 -12.20 7.40 -37.16
CA VAL A 549 -12.72 6.30 -37.98
C VAL A 549 -13.58 6.82 -39.14
N SER A 550 -14.21 8.00 -39.01
CA SER A 550 -15.04 8.60 -40.07
C SER A 550 -14.23 9.30 -41.17
N GLY A 551 -12.99 9.74 -40.88
CA GLY A 551 -12.15 10.42 -41.89
C GLY A 551 -12.67 11.81 -42.28
N GLU A 552 -13.54 12.41 -41.48
CA GLU A 552 -14.01 13.78 -41.67
C GLU A 552 -12.94 14.73 -41.10
N GLU A 553 -12.26 15.47 -41.98
CA GLU A 553 -11.49 16.66 -41.60
C GLU A 553 -12.46 17.63 -40.93
N GLN A 554 -12.19 17.97 -39.66
CA GLN A 554 -12.99 18.94 -38.93
C GLN A 554 -12.51 20.35 -39.30
N ASP A 555 -13.43 21.21 -39.75
CA ASP A 555 -13.21 22.64 -39.95
C ASP A 555 -12.66 23.28 -38.65
N ASP A 556 -11.58 24.05 -38.80
CA ASP A 556 -10.70 24.63 -37.76
C ASP A 556 -11.36 25.63 -36.76
N ASP A 557 -12.69 25.77 -36.74
CA ASP A 557 -13.35 26.91 -36.07
C ASP A 557 -13.89 26.65 -34.65
N HIS A 558 -13.63 25.48 -34.05
CA HIS A 558 -13.96 25.23 -32.64
C HIS A 558 -12.73 24.80 -31.83
N GLU A 559 -12.18 25.77 -31.10
CA GLU A 559 -11.09 25.69 -30.14
C GLU A 559 -11.48 24.86 -28.89
N ALA A 560 -11.85 23.59 -29.10
CA ALA A 560 -11.84 22.55 -28.08
C ALA A 560 -10.72 21.58 -28.48
N THR A 561 -9.60 21.67 -27.78
CA THR A 561 -8.43 20.79 -27.91
C THR A 561 -8.81 19.36 -27.52
N ILE A 562 -9.53 18.64 -28.38
CA ILE A 562 -9.71 17.20 -28.27
C ILE A 562 -8.40 16.60 -28.79
N ALA A 563 -7.51 16.22 -27.88
CA ALA A 563 -6.33 15.46 -28.24
C ALA A 563 -6.78 14.24 -29.06
N VAL A 564 -6.32 14.15 -30.29
CA VAL A 564 -6.64 13.04 -31.19
C VAL A 564 -5.99 11.77 -30.61
N VAL A 565 -6.75 11.02 -29.81
CA VAL A 565 -6.27 9.79 -29.15
C VAL A 565 -6.15 8.69 -30.20
N THR A 566 -4.93 8.33 -30.58
CA THR A 566 -4.68 7.23 -31.53
C THR A 566 -5.37 5.95 -31.07
N PRO A 567 -6.07 5.20 -31.94
CA PRO A 567 -6.76 3.99 -31.48
C PRO A 567 -5.75 2.94 -30.98
N PRO A 568 -6.07 2.23 -29.89
CA PRO A 568 -5.12 1.30 -29.27
C PRO A 568 -4.84 0.08 -30.13
N ASP A 569 -3.65 -0.49 -29.97
CA ASP A 569 -3.33 -1.84 -30.43
C ASP A 569 -3.75 -2.90 -29.41
N LEU A 570 -3.66 -2.55 -28.13
CA LEU A 570 -4.13 -3.36 -27.01
C LEU A 570 -5.05 -2.53 -26.12
N ALA A 571 -6.20 -3.09 -25.76
CA ALA A 571 -7.11 -2.48 -24.80
C ALA A 571 -7.35 -3.43 -23.62
N VAL A 572 -7.45 -2.89 -22.41
CA VAL A 572 -7.81 -3.65 -21.21
C VAL A 572 -9.13 -3.11 -20.68
N MET A 573 -10.10 -4.00 -20.41
CA MET A 573 -11.45 -3.59 -20.02
C MET A 573 -12.12 -4.62 -19.12
N TYR A 574 -12.97 -4.19 -18.20
CA TYR A 574 -13.79 -5.12 -17.41
C TYR A 574 -14.93 -5.73 -18.25
N ASP A 575 -15.33 -6.94 -17.88
CA ASP A 575 -16.43 -7.67 -18.52
C ASP A 575 -17.77 -6.91 -18.47
N THR A 576 -18.07 -6.23 -17.37
CA THR A 576 -19.29 -5.43 -17.23
C THR A 576 -19.37 -4.27 -18.23
N HIS A 577 -18.25 -3.63 -18.53
CA HIS A 577 -18.20 -2.58 -19.55
C HIS A 577 -18.29 -3.18 -20.95
N LEU A 578 -17.68 -4.35 -21.19
CA LEU A 578 -17.71 -5.03 -22.49
C LEU A 578 -19.10 -5.54 -22.84
N ALA A 579 -19.86 -5.96 -21.82
CA ALA A 579 -21.23 -6.44 -21.96
C ALA A 579 -22.26 -5.31 -22.16
N ARG A 580 -21.87 -4.02 -22.09
CA ARG A 580 -22.81 -2.91 -22.36
C ARG A 580 -23.22 -2.93 -23.85
N PRO A 581 -24.50 -2.64 -24.16
CA PRO A 581 -25.01 -2.67 -25.53
C PRO A 581 -24.14 -1.86 -26.51
N GLY A 582 -23.80 -2.45 -27.66
CA GLY A 582 -23.04 -1.81 -28.74
C GLY A 582 -21.54 -1.65 -28.50
N VAL A 583 -21.01 -1.88 -27.29
CA VAL A 583 -19.58 -1.70 -26.98
C VAL A 583 -18.71 -2.74 -27.69
N ALA A 584 -19.03 -4.03 -27.55
CA ALA A 584 -18.27 -5.09 -28.22
C ALA A 584 -18.32 -4.99 -29.74
N GLU A 585 -19.47 -4.60 -30.30
CA GLU A 585 -19.68 -4.36 -31.74
C GLU A 585 -18.83 -3.19 -32.23
N TYR A 586 -18.76 -2.09 -31.48
CA TYR A 586 -17.91 -0.96 -31.81
C TYR A 586 -16.42 -1.33 -31.75
N LEU A 587 -15.98 -1.98 -30.68
CA LEU A 587 -14.57 -2.38 -30.51
C LEU A 587 -14.12 -3.33 -31.62
N SER A 588 -14.89 -4.38 -31.90
CA SER A 588 -14.53 -5.37 -32.92
C SER A 588 -14.76 -4.85 -34.35
N GLY A 589 -15.92 -4.24 -34.62
CA GLY A 589 -16.32 -3.83 -35.97
C GLY A 589 -15.69 -2.53 -36.46
N ARG A 590 -15.49 -1.54 -35.57
CA ARG A 590 -14.91 -0.23 -35.95
C ARG A 590 -13.43 -0.12 -35.62
N LEU A 591 -13.00 -0.63 -34.47
CA LEU A 591 -11.59 -0.55 -34.05
C LEU A 591 -10.78 -1.80 -34.41
N GLY A 592 -11.43 -2.93 -34.72
CA GLY A 592 -10.75 -4.20 -34.99
C GLY A 592 -10.20 -4.89 -33.75
N LEU A 593 -10.63 -4.47 -32.54
CA LEU A 593 -10.20 -5.02 -31.26
C LEU A 593 -11.02 -6.26 -30.91
N VAL A 594 -10.35 -7.41 -30.80
CA VAL A 594 -10.97 -8.68 -30.42
C VAL A 594 -10.42 -9.18 -29.09
N PRO A 595 -11.25 -9.77 -28.21
CA PRO A 595 -10.76 -10.36 -26.96
C PRO A 595 -9.76 -11.48 -27.22
N THR A 596 -8.58 -11.38 -26.62
CA THR A 596 -7.52 -12.37 -26.75
C THR A 596 -7.15 -13.00 -25.41
N ALA A 597 -7.49 -12.39 -24.27
CA ALA A 597 -7.45 -13.04 -22.96
C ALA A 597 -8.65 -12.65 -22.10
N VAL A 598 -9.14 -13.60 -21.29
CA VAL A 598 -10.17 -13.40 -20.26
C VAL A 598 -9.58 -13.86 -18.94
N LEU A 599 -9.50 -12.95 -17.98
CA LEU A 599 -8.74 -13.14 -16.75
C LEU A 599 -9.67 -12.94 -15.55
N PHE A 600 -9.71 -13.95 -14.69
CA PHE A 600 -10.53 -13.89 -13.48
C PHE A 600 -10.12 -12.73 -12.57
N HIS A 601 -11.09 -11.93 -12.14
CA HIS A 601 -10.88 -10.76 -11.28
C HIS A 601 -11.44 -10.98 -9.87
N ALA A 602 -12.75 -11.22 -9.70
CA ALA A 602 -13.37 -11.39 -8.38
C ALA A 602 -14.68 -12.18 -8.44
N HIS A 603 -15.05 -12.87 -7.34
CA HIS A 603 -16.33 -13.58 -7.23
C HIS A 603 -17.47 -12.72 -6.67
N VAL A 604 -17.17 -11.57 -6.06
CA VAL A 604 -18.13 -10.78 -5.25
C VAL A 604 -17.97 -9.29 -5.52
N ASN A 605 -19.05 -8.54 -5.33
CA ASN A 605 -19.14 -7.08 -5.48
C ASN A 605 -18.10 -6.33 -4.63
N GLY A 606 -17.77 -5.11 -5.07
CA GLY A 606 -17.31 -4.02 -4.22
C GLY A 606 -15.80 -3.89 -4.11
N ASP A 607 -15.25 -2.97 -4.90
CA ASP A 607 -14.24 -2.08 -4.32
C ASP A 607 -14.98 -0.98 -3.55
N ALA A 608 -14.29 -0.24 -2.67
CA ALA A 608 -14.90 0.87 -1.92
C ALA A 608 -15.49 1.97 -2.83
N ASP A 609 -15.12 1.97 -4.11
CA ASP A 609 -15.40 3.03 -5.09
C ASP A 609 -16.25 2.58 -6.30
N SER A 610 -16.74 1.31 -6.35
CA SER A 610 -17.58 0.84 -7.48
C SER A 610 -18.64 -0.18 -7.05
N ASP A 611 -19.89 0.09 -7.44
CA ASP A 611 -21.03 -0.81 -7.25
C ASP A 611 -21.07 -1.96 -8.28
N ASP A 612 -20.27 -1.88 -9.35
CA ASP A 612 -20.28 -2.85 -10.46
C ASP A 612 -19.48 -4.13 -10.12
N THR A 613 -20.04 -5.28 -10.47
CA THR A 613 -19.42 -6.60 -10.29
C THR A 613 -18.51 -6.97 -11.45
N HIS A 614 -17.24 -6.57 -11.39
CA HIS A 614 -16.27 -6.97 -12.40
C HIS A 614 -15.76 -8.40 -12.13
N SER A 615 -16.35 -9.40 -12.80
CA SER A 615 -15.95 -10.80 -12.57
C SER A 615 -14.65 -11.12 -13.30
N ASN A 616 -14.46 -10.53 -14.48
CA ASN A 616 -13.30 -10.75 -15.34
C ASN A 616 -12.74 -9.45 -15.93
N VAL A 617 -11.46 -9.50 -16.28
CA VAL A 617 -10.76 -8.49 -17.07
C VAL A 617 -10.42 -9.08 -18.44
N HIS A 618 -10.77 -8.35 -19.49
CA HIS A 618 -10.47 -8.70 -20.87
C HIS A 618 -9.27 -7.92 -21.36
N VAL A 619 -8.36 -8.61 -22.06
CA VAL A 619 -7.35 -7.97 -22.90
C VAL A 619 -7.79 -8.17 -24.34
N LEU A 620 -7.97 -7.07 -25.06
CA LEU A 620 -8.33 -7.03 -26.46
C LEU A 620 -7.13 -6.63 -27.30
N GLU A 621 -7.00 -7.21 -28.48
CA GLU A 621 -5.91 -6.95 -29.42
C GLU A 621 -6.47 -6.58 -30.79
N ARG A 622 -5.83 -5.61 -31.44
CA ARG A 622 -6.25 -5.11 -32.74
C ARG A 622 -5.76 -6.05 -33.84
N GLY A 623 -6.70 -6.60 -34.60
CA GLY A 623 -6.39 -7.42 -35.77
C GLY A 623 -5.60 -6.64 -36.82
N VAL A 624 -4.53 -7.25 -37.34
CA VAL A 624 -3.67 -6.68 -38.40
C VAL A 624 -4.32 -7.01 -39.75
N GLY A 625 -5.48 -6.41 -40.01
CA GLY A 625 -6.19 -6.53 -41.29
C GLY A 625 -6.28 -5.17 -41.99
N PRO A 626 -6.31 -5.12 -43.33
CA PRO A 626 -6.58 -3.86 -44.03
C PRO A 626 -7.92 -3.31 -43.54
N ARG A 627 -8.00 -1.99 -43.30
CA ARG A 627 -9.23 -1.29 -42.93
C ARG A 627 -10.34 -1.75 -43.89
N VAL A 628 -11.25 -2.58 -43.40
CA VAL A 628 -12.44 -2.96 -44.17
C VAL A 628 -13.22 -1.66 -44.34
N ARG A 629 -13.19 -1.08 -45.55
CA ARG A 629 -14.20 -0.10 -45.95
C ARG A 629 -15.53 -0.73 -45.64
N ALA A 630 -16.34 -0.04 -44.84
CA ALA A 630 -17.66 -0.50 -44.45
C ALA A 630 -18.42 -0.97 -45.70
N ALA A 631 -18.50 -2.28 -45.88
CA ALA A 631 -19.43 -2.90 -46.78
C ALA A 631 -20.67 -3.18 -45.94
N GLU A 632 -21.77 -2.54 -46.32
CA GLU A 632 -23.09 -2.74 -45.73
C GLU A 632 -23.44 -4.23 -45.70
N GLY A 633 -23.89 -4.70 -44.53
CA GLY A 633 -24.69 -5.91 -44.38
C GLY A 633 -23.93 -7.23 -44.49
N THR A 634 -23.52 -7.78 -43.35
CA THR A 634 -23.74 -9.20 -43.02
C THR A 634 -23.42 -9.46 -41.55
N THR A 635 -24.47 -9.75 -40.78
CA THR A 635 -24.40 -10.24 -39.40
C THR A 635 -23.92 -11.70 -39.40
N LEU A 636 -22.77 -11.96 -38.80
CA LEU A 636 -22.26 -13.30 -38.50
C LEU A 636 -22.01 -13.40 -36.98
N PHE A 637 -23.09 -13.55 -36.22
CA PHE A 637 -23.07 -13.98 -34.81
C PHE A 637 -24.35 -14.76 -34.49
N GLU A 638 -24.52 -15.90 -35.16
CA GLU A 638 -25.42 -16.97 -34.73
C GLU A 638 -24.69 -18.32 -34.83
N ALA A 639 -23.83 -18.60 -33.85
CA ALA A 639 -23.38 -19.96 -33.54
C ALA A 639 -22.82 -19.96 -32.12
N GLY A 640 -23.56 -20.53 -31.17
CA GLY A 640 -23.09 -20.65 -29.78
C GLY A 640 -24.17 -20.53 -28.69
N ARG A 641 -25.45 -20.53 -29.04
CA ARG A 641 -26.55 -20.83 -28.10
C ARG A 641 -27.22 -22.10 -28.59
N ASP A 642 -26.68 -23.23 -28.17
CA ASP A 642 -27.37 -24.50 -27.91
C ASP A 642 -26.31 -25.58 -27.76
N GLU A 643 -26.00 -25.95 -26.51
CA GLU A 643 -25.82 -27.33 -26.00
C GLU A 643 -25.10 -27.32 -24.62
N MET A 644 -25.89 -27.66 -23.58
CA MET A 644 -25.59 -28.05 -22.18
C MET A 644 -24.79 -27.12 -21.25
#